data_AF-A0A377IWL7-F1
#
_entry.id   AF-A0A377IWL7-F1
#
_cell.length_a   1.000
_cell.length_b   1.000
_cell.length_c   1.000
_cell.angle_alpha   90.00
_cell.angle_beta   90.00
_cell.angle_gamma   90.00
#
_symmetry.space_group_name_H-M   'P 1'
#
loop_
_entity.id
_entity.type
_entity.pdbx_description
1 polymer ?
#
loop_
_entity_poly.entity_id
_entity_poly.type
_entity_poly.pdbx_seq_one_letter_code
_entity_poly.pdbx_strand_id
1 'polypeptide(L)'
;MNKIFKVIWNRTTQSLVVTSELAKGQVKSSSDASPNSVGRVMKLFKLSAIALATLGLSQQANAITAPFNGIVGNNPNKLVAVGGGTALDTGSVAIGGGTTADHGGVAIGRDVNARGRDSAALGYAADATGQWSSALGTRTSASGNYASAFGASASAVGHFSLAAGFQANAQANGTAIGSGSEASAVGATALGNMALASGQNSLANGIATKASGLKAIAIGSDANASGSEASAIGSGANAAGVNATALGTSATASGANATAWGTSANASGANATAIGLGSLASNQNTIAIGTNTGASNVGGIAIGTGNTHGAINAMAMGSGATLGGYSTNSIAFGVGANVNSGVGDLSNDAIAFGTNATAKGNSTIAIGNASTANKTNAMAMGLSSVASGMNASALGVKAQATNTNAMAMGLNSVASGENASALGVGAQANNTNAMAMGLSSVASGVNATALGVGAQATNTWATAVGYNAVATDMYTTAVGPNAKATGILSTAMGNNTTASGRAALALGTGASGLGESSIAAGLLANASGASAIALGANATSNNASTVAIGNGSKAQGMNSVALGGDSVASANAYTIAVGGGNATGDYSMAIGKGSKTSGGNGIALGNNATGAGSSIALGQNSNASNYAISLGTNAKATSNDSIAAGTQANASGINGVAIGKQASAGISSVALGKSANATKDYSVALGDSATATSTYDVALGKDSKTSTAAALTSVKVGGVEVGTTGRGGPTGGNGVVAVGSESNLRRVQYVAAGVLNSTSTDAVNGSQLYAVAMAADSTASVASTAFSTATVANSTASTALSTANAANTTARAASTAASTAIVTANAANTTASTANATANAANTTARAASTAASTAVVTANAANTTAVAASTAASTAVVTANTANTTASTANATANAANTTARAASTAASTAVVTANAANTTANTANSTASTALSTATVANSTASTAASTANSALTTANAANTTANTANSSASTALSTATVANSTASTAASTANSALTTANAANTTANTANSSASTALSTATVANSAASTAASLLPAQQL
;
A
#
# COMPACT_ATOMS: atom_id res chain seq x y z
N MET A 1 50.57 7.27 -14.69
CA MET A 1 49.88 8.55 -14.41
C MET A 1 50.00 8.82 -12.92
N ASN A 2 50.80 9.81 -12.50
CA ASN A 2 50.72 10.33 -11.12
C ASN A 2 50.66 11.86 -11.22
N LYS A 3 49.45 12.41 -11.05
CA LYS A 3 49.23 13.83 -10.81
C LYS A 3 48.25 13.92 -9.64
N ILE A 4 48.77 14.22 -8.46
CA ILE A 4 47.97 14.60 -7.29
C ILE A 4 47.96 16.13 -7.27
N PHE A 5 46.78 16.73 -7.38
CA PHE A 5 46.54 18.15 -7.15
C PHE A 5 45.59 18.29 -5.97
N LYS A 6 45.90 19.18 -5.02
CA LYS A 6 45.00 19.52 -3.92
C LYS A 6 44.36 20.87 -4.24
N VAL A 7 43.03 20.90 -4.21
CA VAL A 7 42.24 22.11 -4.43
C VAL A 7 42.03 22.78 -3.09
N ILE A 8 42.39 24.06 -2.96
CA ILE A 8 42.29 24.82 -1.71
C ILE A 8 41.43 26.06 -1.95
N TRP A 9 40.53 26.33 -1.01
CA TRP A 9 39.63 27.49 -1.03
C TRP A 9 40.34 28.75 -0.55
N ASN A 10 40.49 29.76 -1.41
CA ASN A 10 41.09 31.05 -1.05
C ASN A 10 40.02 31.99 -0.50
N ARG A 11 40.09 32.32 0.80
CA ARG A 11 39.10 33.18 1.49
C ARG A 11 39.15 34.66 1.06
N THR A 12 40.22 35.10 0.39
CA THR A 12 40.37 36.50 -0.05
C THR A 12 39.78 36.74 -1.44
N THR A 13 39.73 35.72 -2.31
CA THR A 13 39.17 35.82 -3.67
C THR A 13 37.88 35.05 -3.89
N GLN A 14 37.37 34.35 -2.86
CA GLN A 14 36.23 33.43 -2.93
C GLN A 14 36.28 32.45 -4.12
N SER A 15 37.46 31.92 -4.44
CA SER A 15 37.66 31.00 -5.56
C SER A 15 38.50 29.78 -5.16
N LEU A 16 38.24 28.64 -5.81
CA LEU A 16 39.05 27.42 -5.70
C LEU A 16 40.33 27.60 -6.54
N VAL A 17 41.50 27.52 -5.90
CA VAL A 17 42.80 27.63 -6.58
C VAL A 17 43.54 26.29 -6.47
N VAL A 18 44.11 25.85 -7.59
CA VAL A 18 44.89 24.61 -7.69
C VAL A 18 46.38 24.95 -7.61
N THR A 19 47.09 24.41 -6.61
CA THR A 19 48.54 24.60 -6.46
C THR A 19 49.28 23.26 -6.50
N SER A 20 50.50 23.27 -7.05
CA SER A 20 51.36 22.09 -7.23
C SER A 20 52.49 22.10 -6.20
N GLU A 21 52.56 21.10 -5.31
CA GLU A 21 53.69 20.93 -4.38
C GLU A 21 54.84 20.16 -5.04
N LEU A 22 56.05 20.72 -4.91
CA LEU A 22 57.32 20.15 -5.35
C LEU A 22 57.86 19.22 -4.24
N ALA A 23 58.00 17.92 -4.51
CA ALA A 23 58.60 16.98 -3.57
C ALA A 23 60.13 16.92 -3.73
N LYS A 24 60.84 17.15 -2.62
CA LYS A 24 62.28 16.97 -2.41
C LYS A 24 62.67 15.49 -2.48
N GLY A 25 63.86 15.23 -3.04
CA GLY A 25 64.42 13.90 -3.26
C GLY A 25 65.07 13.24 -2.04
N GLN A 26 65.28 11.93 -2.20
CA GLN A 26 66.27 11.13 -1.48
C GLN A 26 66.82 10.04 -2.44
N VAL A 27 68.08 9.73 -2.20
CA VAL A 27 69.09 9.09 -3.05
C VAL A 27 69.13 7.57 -2.86
N LYS A 28 69.51 6.81 -3.90
CA LYS A 28 70.28 5.53 -3.88
C LYS A 28 70.84 5.31 -5.31
N SER A 29 72.10 5.65 -5.58
CA SER A 29 73.37 4.91 -5.41
C SER A 29 73.60 3.75 -6.40
N SER A 30 74.44 4.06 -7.40
CA SER A 30 75.59 3.30 -7.93
C SER A 30 75.46 1.82 -8.35
N SER A 31 75.72 1.59 -9.64
CA SER A 31 76.60 0.49 -10.07
C SER A 31 77.39 0.94 -11.29
N ASP A 32 78.70 1.15 -11.08
CA ASP A 32 79.71 1.28 -12.13
C ASP A 32 79.82 -0.01 -12.95
N ALA A 33 79.93 0.11 -14.28
CA ALA A 33 80.84 -0.69 -15.08
C ALA A 33 81.10 -0.02 -16.44
N SER A 34 82.38 0.18 -16.69
CA SER A 34 83.10 0.90 -17.75
C SER A 34 82.82 0.46 -19.21
N PRO A 35 83.13 1.31 -20.22
CA PRO A 35 82.76 1.14 -21.62
C PRO A 35 83.88 0.55 -22.50
N ASN A 36 83.46 -0.19 -23.53
CA ASN A 36 84.16 -0.53 -24.80
C ASN A 36 83.07 -1.25 -25.64
N SER A 37 82.87 -1.09 -26.94
CA SER A 37 83.75 -0.69 -28.03
C SER A 37 82.92 -0.38 -29.31
N VAL A 38 83.35 0.68 -30.00
CA VAL A 38 83.44 0.91 -31.46
C VAL A 38 82.77 -0.09 -32.41
N GLY A 39 81.93 0.41 -33.35
CA GLY A 39 81.56 -0.36 -34.54
C GLY A 39 80.57 0.28 -35.53
N ARG A 40 81.12 0.97 -36.54
CA ARG A 40 80.59 1.22 -37.90
C ARG A 40 79.72 2.45 -38.19
N VAL A 41 80.39 3.29 -38.98
CA VAL A 41 80.11 4.59 -39.58
C VAL A 41 79.66 4.42 -41.05
N MET A 42 78.86 5.40 -41.52
CA MET A 42 78.67 5.89 -42.91
C MET A 42 78.05 5.01 -44.01
N LYS A 43 76.97 5.55 -44.61
CA LYS A 43 76.55 5.62 -46.04
C LYS A 43 75.27 6.49 -46.02
N LEU A 44 74.99 7.55 -46.79
CA LEU A 44 75.40 7.96 -48.13
C LEU A 44 74.96 9.44 -48.29
N PHE A 45 75.87 10.40 -48.47
CA PHE A 45 75.57 11.63 -49.23
C PHE A 45 76.81 12.00 -50.03
N LYS A 46 76.69 11.85 -51.34
CA LYS A 46 77.71 12.14 -52.34
C LYS A 46 77.80 13.65 -52.51
N LEU A 47 78.91 14.26 -52.12
CA LEU A 47 79.38 15.51 -52.70
C LEU A 47 80.34 15.11 -53.82
N SER A 48 79.86 15.11 -55.06
CA SER A 48 80.67 14.77 -56.23
C SER A 48 80.47 15.78 -57.35
N ALA A 49 81.62 16.32 -57.79
CA ALA A 49 81.94 16.85 -59.12
C ALA A 49 81.25 18.16 -59.53
N ILE A 50 81.99 19.25 -59.71
CA ILE A 50 82.83 19.57 -60.90
C ILE A 50 81.98 19.66 -62.18
N ALA A 51 81.79 20.90 -62.61
CA ALA A 51 81.78 21.40 -63.99
C ALA A 51 82.01 22.92 -63.84
N LEU A 52 83.11 23.57 -64.22
CA LEU A 52 84.03 23.52 -65.36
C LEU A 52 83.35 23.60 -66.74
N ALA A 53 83.75 24.68 -67.45
CA ALA A 53 83.50 25.06 -68.84
C ALA A 53 82.13 25.76 -69.07
N THR A 54 82.02 26.92 -69.72
CA THR A 54 82.77 27.52 -70.85
C THR A 54 82.61 29.06 -70.80
N LEU A 55 83.66 29.88 -70.82
CA LEU A 55 84.42 30.37 -71.99
C LEU A 55 83.63 31.30 -72.94
N GLY A 56 84.17 32.52 -73.07
CA GLY A 56 83.94 33.46 -74.17
C GLY A 56 83.09 34.67 -73.77
N LEU A 57 83.48 35.93 -73.97
CA LEU A 57 84.53 36.54 -74.78
C LEU A 57 84.78 37.97 -74.28
N SER A 58 86.03 38.43 -74.46
CA SER A 58 86.46 39.83 -74.58
C SER A 58 86.41 40.68 -73.30
N GLN A 59 87.42 41.47 -72.93
CA GLN A 59 88.50 42.09 -73.67
C GLN A 59 89.78 42.10 -72.83
N GLN A 60 90.89 42.12 -73.56
CA GLN A 60 92.27 42.42 -73.18
C GLN A 60 92.42 43.32 -71.94
N ALA A 61 93.31 42.92 -71.03
CA ALA A 61 94.08 43.87 -70.25
C ALA A 61 95.53 43.40 -70.30
N ASN A 62 96.28 44.00 -71.22
CA ASN A 62 97.72 43.87 -71.33
C ASN A 62 98.36 44.13 -69.97
N ALA A 63 99.12 43.16 -69.46
CA ALA A 63 100.17 43.46 -68.52
C ALA A 63 101.26 44.19 -69.31
N ILE A 64 101.11 45.52 -69.41
CA ILE A 64 102.21 46.41 -69.76
C ILE A 64 103.24 46.24 -68.65
N THR A 65 104.40 45.73 -69.03
CA THR A 65 105.66 45.89 -68.29
C THR A 65 105.90 47.40 -68.16
N ALA A 66 105.40 48.00 -67.08
CA ALA A 66 105.73 49.37 -66.73
C ALA A 66 106.94 49.35 -65.78
N PRO A 67 108.01 50.10 -66.08
CA PRO A 67 109.18 50.17 -65.23
C PRO A 67 108.80 50.75 -63.87
N PHE A 68 109.46 50.26 -62.83
CA PHE A 68 109.53 50.90 -61.51
C PHE A 68 109.87 52.39 -61.72
N ASN A 69 108.87 53.26 -61.62
CA ASN A 69 109.09 54.70 -61.57
C ASN A 69 107.99 55.35 -60.76
N GLY A 70 108.38 56.00 -59.67
CA GLY A 70 107.57 57.02 -59.01
C GLY A 70 106.71 56.55 -57.85
N ILE A 71 107.32 56.08 -56.77
CA ILE A 71 106.85 56.53 -55.45
C ILE A 71 107.34 57.99 -55.32
N VAL A 72 106.46 58.94 -55.63
CA VAL A 72 106.63 60.38 -55.35
C VAL A 72 105.32 60.83 -54.70
N GLY A 73 105.28 61.38 -53.48
CA GLY A 73 106.41 61.91 -52.75
C GLY A 73 106.15 62.28 -51.29
N ASN A 74 107.21 62.85 -50.74
CA ASN A 74 107.27 63.65 -49.54
C ASN A 74 106.36 64.89 -49.66
N ASN A 75 105.08 64.68 -49.39
CA ASN A 75 104.17 65.70 -48.87
C ASN A 75 103.40 65.03 -47.73
N PRO A 76 102.82 65.78 -46.78
CA PRO A 76 102.09 65.22 -45.63
C PRO A 76 100.85 64.38 -46.01
N ASN A 77 100.61 64.13 -47.30
CA ASN A 77 99.43 63.52 -47.89
C ASN A 77 99.84 62.27 -48.71
N LYS A 78 99.82 61.08 -48.09
CA LYS A 78 100.32 59.80 -48.65
C LYS A 78 99.40 59.25 -49.77
N LEU A 79 99.79 59.32 -51.05
CA LEU A 79 99.02 58.76 -52.19
C LEU A 79 99.81 57.64 -52.92
N VAL A 80 99.13 56.63 -53.49
CA VAL A 80 99.73 55.54 -54.30
C VAL A 80 98.93 55.34 -55.60
N ALA A 81 99.56 55.53 -56.77
CA ALA A 81 98.93 55.30 -58.07
C ALA A 81 99.84 54.43 -58.97
N VAL A 82 99.34 53.30 -59.48
CA VAL A 82 100.14 52.32 -60.23
C VAL A 82 99.33 51.76 -61.41
N GLY A 83 99.94 51.56 -62.58
CA GLY A 83 99.31 50.86 -63.70
C GLY A 83 98.17 51.61 -64.42
N GLY A 84 98.17 52.95 -64.40
CA GLY A 84 97.16 53.80 -65.06
C GLY A 84 95.95 54.18 -64.21
N GLY A 85 96.02 53.99 -62.89
CA GLY A 85 95.02 54.46 -61.94
C GLY A 85 95.19 55.93 -61.57
N THR A 86 94.11 56.57 -61.11
CA THR A 86 94.06 57.99 -60.72
C THR A 86 93.76 58.10 -59.23
N ALA A 87 94.71 58.60 -58.43
CA ALA A 87 94.53 58.89 -57.01
C ALA A 87 94.40 60.41 -56.81
N LEU A 88 93.29 60.88 -56.24
CA LEU A 88 92.90 62.30 -56.27
C LEU A 88 93.18 63.08 -54.98
N ASP A 89 93.14 62.44 -53.79
CA ASP A 89 93.34 63.10 -52.50
C ASP A 89 94.08 62.23 -51.46
N THR A 90 94.52 62.81 -50.35
CA THR A 90 95.41 62.23 -49.34
C THR A 90 94.96 60.84 -48.85
N GLY A 91 95.89 59.89 -48.72
CA GLY A 91 95.61 58.53 -48.26
C GLY A 91 95.17 57.55 -49.35
N SER A 92 94.90 58.01 -50.58
CA SER A 92 94.27 57.18 -51.62
C SER A 92 95.24 56.24 -52.36
N VAL A 93 94.78 55.04 -52.72
CA VAL A 93 95.51 53.99 -53.44
C VAL A 93 94.74 53.57 -54.70
N ALA A 94 95.28 53.81 -55.90
CA ALA A 94 94.67 53.42 -57.19
C ALA A 94 95.62 52.53 -58.01
N ILE A 95 95.29 51.25 -58.21
CA ILE A 95 96.18 50.27 -58.85
C ILE A 95 95.46 49.57 -60.01
N GLY A 96 95.90 49.83 -61.25
CA GLY A 96 95.43 49.24 -62.51
C GLY A 96 94.62 50.19 -63.40
N GLY A 97 94.40 49.82 -64.67
CA GLY A 97 93.93 50.75 -65.71
C GLY A 97 92.47 51.18 -65.57
N GLY A 98 92.20 52.48 -65.75
CA GLY A 98 90.84 53.05 -65.67
C GLY A 98 90.30 53.18 -64.24
N THR A 99 91.14 52.95 -63.22
CA THR A 99 90.74 53.01 -61.81
C THR A 99 90.83 54.43 -61.24
N THR A 100 89.93 54.82 -60.35
CA THR A 100 89.94 56.11 -59.65
C THR A 100 89.76 55.91 -58.14
N ALA A 101 90.64 56.47 -57.31
CA ALA A 101 90.51 56.49 -55.85
C ALA A 101 90.59 57.92 -55.30
N ASP A 102 89.84 58.22 -54.24
CA ASP A 102 89.73 59.58 -53.70
C ASP A 102 89.56 59.59 -52.15
N HIS A 103 89.95 60.70 -51.50
CA HIS A 103 89.84 60.99 -50.06
C HIS A 103 90.13 59.78 -49.13
N GLY A 104 91.27 59.10 -49.30
CA GLY A 104 91.66 57.95 -48.48
C GLY A 104 91.22 56.58 -49.02
N GLY A 105 90.59 56.54 -50.19
CA GLY A 105 90.04 55.32 -50.77
C GLY A 105 91.08 54.39 -51.43
N VAL A 106 90.75 53.10 -51.57
CA VAL A 106 91.59 52.04 -52.15
C VAL A 106 90.86 51.42 -53.34
N ALA A 107 91.25 51.75 -54.58
CA ALA A 107 90.78 51.15 -55.83
C ALA A 107 91.85 50.23 -56.43
N ILE A 108 91.57 48.94 -56.60
CA ILE A 108 92.54 47.98 -57.16
C ILE A 108 91.84 47.11 -58.24
N GLY A 109 92.41 47.05 -59.46
CA GLY A 109 91.88 46.26 -60.58
C GLY A 109 91.73 47.05 -61.88
N ARG A 110 90.66 46.84 -62.65
CA ARG A 110 90.41 47.54 -63.93
C ARG A 110 89.03 48.23 -63.94
N ASP A 111 88.97 49.50 -64.35
CA ASP A 111 87.75 50.32 -64.40
C ASP A 111 87.03 50.49 -63.05
N VAL A 112 87.79 50.48 -61.94
CA VAL A 112 87.28 50.50 -60.56
C VAL A 112 87.21 51.93 -59.99
N ASN A 113 86.13 52.31 -59.31
CA ASN A 113 85.96 53.63 -58.69
C ASN A 113 85.81 53.53 -57.16
N ALA A 114 86.80 53.97 -56.37
CA ALA A 114 86.70 54.15 -54.92
C ALA A 114 86.68 55.64 -54.58
N ARG A 115 85.59 56.33 -54.92
CA ARG A 115 85.47 57.80 -54.80
C ARG A 115 84.86 58.28 -53.49
N GLY A 116 84.33 57.38 -52.67
CA GLY A 116 83.91 57.73 -51.32
C GLY A 116 85.12 57.91 -50.40
N ARG A 117 85.04 58.83 -49.43
CA ARG A 117 86.08 58.98 -48.38
C ARG A 117 86.35 57.65 -47.70
N ASP A 118 87.61 57.23 -47.58
CA ASP A 118 88.04 55.96 -46.97
C ASP A 118 87.32 54.71 -47.53
N SER A 119 86.91 54.74 -48.80
CA SER A 119 86.23 53.60 -49.46
C SER A 119 87.21 52.55 -50.00
N ALA A 120 86.77 51.32 -50.24
CA ALA A 120 87.62 50.26 -50.81
C ALA A 120 86.91 49.55 -51.96
N ALA A 121 87.42 49.63 -53.19
CA ALA A 121 86.91 48.89 -54.33
C ALA A 121 88.00 47.98 -54.94
N LEU A 122 87.70 46.69 -55.13
CA LEU A 122 88.66 45.71 -55.66
C LEU A 122 87.98 44.76 -56.68
N GLY A 123 88.51 44.70 -57.92
CA GLY A 123 88.02 43.80 -58.97
C GLY A 123 87.96 44.41 -60.38
N TYR A 124 86.86 44.21 -61.09
CA TYR A 124 86.66 44.75 -62.45
C TYR A 124 85.36 45.54 -62.50
N ALA A 125 85.38 46.82 -62.87
CA ALA A 125 84.21 47.69 -62.87
C ALA A 125 83.49 47.80 -61.50
N ALA A 126 84.23 47.64 -60.39
CA ALA A 126 83.70 47.80 -59.03
C ALA A 126 83.59 49.29 -58.65
N ASP A 127 82.49 49.70 -58.03
CA ASP A 127 82.21 51.11 -57.70
C ASP A 127 81.86 51.28 -56.22
N ALA A 128 82.78 51.80 -55.41
CA ALA A 128 82.60 52.19 -54.01
C ALA A 128 82.54 53.73 -53.91
N THR A 129 81.39 54.31 -54.22
CA THR A 129 81.17 55.76 -54.25
C THR A 129 80.66 56.35 -52.93
N GLY A 130 80.13 55.52 -52.01
CA GLY A 130 79.72 55.97 -50.67
C GLY A 130 80.90 56.15 -49.71
N GLN A 131 80.82 57.06 -48.74
CA GLN A 131 81.88 57.21 -47.72
C GLN A 131 82.02 55.95 -46.87
N TRP A 132 83.23 55.50 -46.56
CA TRP A 132 83.54 54.24 -45.84
C TRP A 132 82.91 52.98 -46.45
N SER A 133 82.63 53.01 -47.75
CA SER A 133 82.02 51.87 -48.46
C SER A 133 83.06 50.85 -48.92
N SER A 134 82.65 49.61 -49.20
CA SER A 134 83.52 48.54 -49.71
C SER A 134 82.87 47.77 -50.84
N ALA A 135 83.42 47.82 -52.06
CA ALA A 135 82.92 47.09 -53.24
C ALA A 135 83.96 46.08 -53.76
N LEU A 136 83.79 44.78 -53.51
CA LEU A 136 84.72 43.73 -53.99
C LEU A 136 84.06 42.74 -54.95
N GLY A 137 84.51 42.70 -56.21
CA GLY A 137 84.00 41.78 -57.23
C GLY A 137 83.99 42.37 -58.64
N THR A 138 83.35 41.66 -59.57
CA THR A 138 83.14 42.17 -60.93
C THR A 138 81.82 42.93 -61.01
N ARG A 139 81.83 44.19 -61.45
CA ARG A 139 80.65 45.05 -61.64
C ARG A 139 79.84 45.29 -60.37
N THR A 140 80.49 45.26 -59.21
CA THR A 140 79.90 45.56 -57.90
C THR A 140 79.65 47.05 -57.72
N SER A 141 78.67 47.43 -56.92
CA SER A 141 78.42 48.83 -56.58
C SER A 141 78.05 48.97 -55.10
N ALA A 142 78.85 49.70 -54.33
CA ALA A 142 78.58 50.15 -52.98
C ALA A 142 78.48 51.69 -52.96
N SER A 143 77.33 52.23 -53.39
CA SER A 143 77.12 53.68 -53.53
C SER A 143 76.55 54.35 -52.28
N GLY A 144 76.01 53.57 -51.33
CA GLY A 144 75.58 54.09 -50.02
C GLY A 144 76.76 54.33 -49.06
N ASN A 145 76.65 55.33 -48.17
CA ASN A 145 77.67 55.51 -47.13
C ASN A 145 77.69 54.30 -46.18
N TYR A 146 78.87 53.84 -45.80
CA TYR A 146 79.14 52.62 -45.02
C TYR A 146 78.60 51.33 -45.67
N ALA A 147 78.28 51.35 -46.97
CA ALA A 147 77.75 50.19 -47.68
C ALA A 147 78.84 49.19 -48.04
N SER A 148 78.50 47.90 -48.07
CA SER A 148 79.41 46.82 -48.44
C SER A 148 78.79 45.95 -49.53
N ALA A 149 79.42 45.89 -50.72
CA ALA A 149 79.00 45.06 -51.85
C ALA A 149 80.10 44.04 -52.20
N PHE A 150 79.83 42.74 -52.05
CA PHE A 150 80.79 41.66 -52.30
C PHE A 150 80.22 40.63 -53.29
N GLY A 151 80.94 40.27 -54.35
CA GLY A 151 80.53 39.28 -55.35
C GLY A 151 80.02 39.88 -56.67
N ALA A 152 80.05 39.13 -57.76
CA ALA A 152 79.81 39.67 -59.09
C ALA A 152 78.41 40.30 -59.26
N SER A 153 78.34 41.57 -59.69
CA SER A 153 77.12 42.38 -59.84
C SER A 153 76.32 42.61 -58.55
N ALA A 154 76.94 42.48 -57.37
CA ALA A 154 76.30 42.87 -56.11
C ALA A 154 76.13 44.40 -56.01
N SER A 155 74.99 44.86 -55.52
CA SER A 155 74.65 46.29 -55.40
C SER A 155 74.17 46.63 -53.99
N ALA A 156 74.88 47.49 -53.29
CA ALA A 156 74.59 48.01 -51.95
C ALA A 156 74.43 49.54 -52.04
N VAL A 157 73.19 50.00 -52.29
CA VAL A 157 72.93 51.38 -52.70
C VAL A 157 72.58 52.30 -51.53
N GLY A 158 72.03 51.76 -50.44
CA GLY A 158 71.63 52.59 -49.31
C GLY A 158 72.61 52.60 -48.14
N HIS A 159 72.37 53.51 -47.20
CA HIS A 159 73.27 53.79 -46.08
C HIS A 159 73.36 52.58 -45.13
N PHE A 160 74.57 52.13 -44.77
CA PHE A 160 74.85 50.89 -44.00
C PHE A 160 74.36 49.58 -44.63
N SER A 161 74.11 49.54 -45.95
CA SER A 161 73.66 48.31 -46.61
C SER A 161 74.77 47.26 -46.79
N LEU A 162 74.39 45.98 -46.86
CA LEU A 162 75.30 44.87 -47.17
C LEU A 162 74.70 44.02 -48.29
N ALA A 163 75.36 43.93 -49.45
CA ALA A 163 75.01 43.03 -50.54
C ALA A 163 76.17 42.04 -50.77
N ALA A 164 75.99 40.74 -50.50
CA ALA A 164 77.04 39.74 -50.63
C ALA A 164 76.57 38.50 -51.42
N GLY A 165 77.00 38.35 -52.68
CA GLY A 165 76.64 37.25 -53.58
C GLY A 165 76.55 37.69 -55.04
N PHE A 166 76.40 36.74 -55.97
CA PHE A 166 76.16 37.08 -57.38
C PHE A 166 74.80 37.78 -57.53
N GLN A 167 74.76 39.00 -58.06
CA GLN A 167 73.53 39.81 -58.20
C GLN A 167 72.75 40.07 -56.90
N ALA A 168 73.41 40.04 -55.73
CA ALA A 168 72.76 40.43 -54.48
C ALA A 168 72.43 41.94 -54.52
N ASN A 169 71.22 42.34 -54.13
CA ASN A 169 70.78 43.73 -54.16
C ASN A 169 70.28 44.17 -52.78
N ALA A 170 70.99 45.08 -52.13
CA ALA A 170 70.61 45.70 -50.87
C ALA A 170 70.33 47.19 -51.10
N GLN A 171 69.09 47.58 -50.88
CA GLN A 171 68.63 48.98 -50.93
C GLN A 171 68.42 49.48 -49.50
N ALA A 172 68.30 50.80 -49.33
CA ALA A 172 68.21 51.44 -48.01
C ALA A 172 69.30 50.90 -47.04
N ASN A 173 68.99 50.65 -45.77
CA ASN A 173 69.90 50.01 -44.81
C ASN A 173 69.72 48.48 -44.74
N GLY A 174 69.36 47.84 -45.87
CA GLY A 174 69.09 46.40 -45.93
C GLY A 174 70.34 45.52 -46.00
N THR A 175 70.15 44.22 -45.73
CA THR A 175 71.20 43.19 -45.85
C THR A 175 70.74 42.09 -46.79
N ALA A 176 71.39 41.91 -47.94
CA ALA A 176 71.14 40.86 -48.92
C ALA A 176 72.37 39.95 -49.05
N ILE A 177 72.28 38.68 -48.66
CA ILE A 177 73.40 37.71 -48.73
C ILE A 177 72.94 36.45 -49.46
N GLY A 178 73.54 36.12 -50.60
CA GLY A 178 73.15 35.00 -51.46
C GLY A 178 73.10 35.38 -52.95
N SER A 179 73.08 34.38 -53.83
CA SER A 179 72.96 34.63 -55.27
C SER A 179 71.53 35.10 -55.61
N GLY A 180 71.38 36.29 -56.18
CA GLY A 180 70.10 36.91 -56.55
C GLY A 180 69.22 37.31 -55.37
N SER A 181 69.77 37.42 -54.15
CA SER A 181 69.02 37.90 -52.99
C SER A 181 68.71 39.39 -53.11
N GLU A 182 67.55 39.82 -52.63
CA GLU A 182 67.10 41.21 -52.71
C GLU A 182 66.49 41.68 -51.38
N ALA A 183 67.12 42.67 -50.75
CA ALA A 183 66.60 43.41 -49.61
C ALA A 183 66.25 44.84 -50.05
N SER A 184 65.01 45.08 -50.46
CA SER A 184 64.61 46.32 -51.15
C SER A 184 64.00 47.39 -50.25
N ALA A 185 63.75 47.11 -48.97
CA ALA A 185 63.13 48.04 -48.03
C ALA A 185 64.04 48.38 -46.83
N VAL A 186 63.68 49.45 -46.11
CA VAL A 186 64.38 49.91 -44.88
C VAL A 186 64.38 48.78 -43.84
N GLY A 187 65.57 48.43 -43.32
CA GLY A 187 65.77 47.39 -42.31
C GLY A 187 65.49 45.95 -42.79
N ALA A 188 65.32 45.73 -44.10
CA ALA A 188 65.05 44.40 -44.64
C ALA A 188 66.30 43.51 -44.67
N THR A 189 66.16 42.22 -44.37
CA THR A 189 67.25 41.24 -44.38
C THR A 189 66.86 40.04 -45.26
N ALA A 190 67.56 39.84 -46.37
CA ALA A 190 67.40 38.70 -47.28
C ALA A 190 68.66 37.81 -47.24
N LEU A 191 68.52 36.55 -46.83
CA LEU A 191 69.60 35.58 -46.67
C LEU A 191 69.26 34.30 -47.44
N GLY A 192 70.03 33.95 -48.47
CA GLY A 192 69.81 32.76 -49.30
C GLY A 192 69.70 33.07 -50.79
N ASN A 193 69.76 32.02 -51.63
CA ASN A 193 69.62 32.18 -53.08
C ASN A 193 68.19 32.62 -53.44
N MET A 194 68.05 33.74 -54.17
CA MET A 194 66.76 34.34 -54.56
C MET A 194 65.84 34.71 -53.38
N ALA A 195 66.38 34.92 -52.18
CA ALA A 195 65.61 35.44 -51.04
C ALA A 195 65.19 36.90 -51.29
N LEU A 196 63.90 37.23 -51.10
CA LEU A 196 63.33 38.55 -51.31
C LEU A 196 62.72 39.09 -50.01
N ALA A 197 63.35 40.12 -49.45
CA ALA A 197 62.84 40.89 -48.31
C ALA A 197 62.44 42.29 -48.79
N SER A 198 61.17 42.48 -49.14
CA SER A 198 60.64 43.73 -49.69
C SER A 198 59.72 44.51 -48.74
N GLY A 199 59.40 43.94 -47.57
CA GLY A 199 58.74 44.66 -46.48
C GLY A 199 59.73 45.42 -45.60
N GLN A 200 59.34 46.56 -45.04
CA GLN A 200 60.20 47.25 -44.06
C GLN A 200 60.40 46.38 -42.81
N ASN A 201 61.63 46.34 -42.27
CA ASN A 201 62.03 45.49 -41.14
C ASN A 201 61.70 44.00 -41.32
N SER A 202 61.65 43.52 -42.57
CA SER A 202 61.35 42.12 -42.87
C SER A 202 62.60 41.23 -42.87
N LEU A 203 62.42 39.93 -42.66
CA LEU A 203 63.47 38.91 -42.71
C LEU A 203 63.05 37.79 -43.66
N ALA A 204 63.75 37.60 -44.77
CA ALA A 204 63.64 36.44 -45.66
C ALA A 204 64.91 35.59 -45.54
N ASN A 205 64.82 34.35 -45.07
CA ASN A 205 65.96 33.45 -44.85
C ASN A 205 65.71 32.05 -45.44
N GLY A 206 66.33 31.73 -46.57
CA GLY A 206 66.20 30.46 -47.29
C GLY A 206 66.20 30.65 -48.81
N ILE A 207 66.14 29.55 -49.56
CA ILE A 207 66.08 29.59 -51.03
C ILE A 207 64.70 30.07 -51.47
N ALA A 208 64.64 31.04 -52.40
CA ALA A 208 63.40 31.58 -52.96
C ALA A 208 62.37 32.04 -51.91
N THR A 209 62.84 32.46 -50.73
CA THR A 209 61.97 32.96 -49.65
C THR A 209 61.45 34.35 -49.96
N LYS A 210 60.24 34.68 -49.50
CA LYS A 210 59.62 35.99 -49.72
C LYS A 210 59.02 36.56 -48.43
N ALA A 211 59.62 37.63 -47.92
CA ALA A 211 59.07 38.43 -46.83
C ALA A 211 58.66 39.81 -47.38
N SER A 212 57.41 39.95 -47.80
CA SER A 212 56.90 41.15 -48.48
C SER A 212 56.00 42.03 -47.61
N GLY A 213 55.49 41.52 -46.50
CA GLY A 213 54.76 42.31 -45.52
C GLY A 213 55.66 43.16 -44.61
N LEU A 214 55.13 44.26 -44.08
CA LEU A 214 55.79 45.08 -43.05
C LEU A 214 56.12 44.21 -41.82
N LYS A 215 57.37 44.24 -41.33
CA LYS A 215 57.88 43.40 -40.23
C LYS A 215 57.65 41.88 -40.42
N ALA A 216 57.50 41.41 -41.65
CA ALA A 216 57.24 40.00 -41.93
C ALA A 216 58.51 39.14 -41.78
N ILE A 217 58.35 37.89 -41.34
CA ILE A 217 59.43 36.92 -41.17
C ILE A 217 59.12 35.70 -42.03
N ALA A 218 59.96 35.39 -43.03
CA ALA A 218 59.89 34.19 -43.85
C ALA A 218 61.19 33.38 -43.70
N ILE A 219 61.12 32.13 -43.25
CA ILE A 219 62.29 31.26 -43.03
C ILE A 219 62.04 29.85 -43.60
N GLY A 220 62.92 29.36 -44.49
CA GLY A 220 62.85 28.03 -45.13
C GLY A 220 62.53 28.09 -46.63
N SER A 221 62.90 27.08 -47.43
CA SER A 221 62.73 27.14 -48.91
C SER A 221 61.31 27.49 -49.33
N ASP A 222 61.14 28.48 -50.19
CA ASP A 222 59.84 28.94 -50.73
C ASP A 222 58.84 29.44 -49.66
N ALA A 223 59.30 29.76 -48.44
CA ALA A 223 58.44 30.36 -47.42
C ALA A 223 57.99 31.76 -47.86
N ASN A 224 56.71 32.08 -47.71
CA ASN A 224 56.09 33.34 -48.13
C ASN A 224 55.33 34.00 -46.97
N ALA A 225 55.87 35.09 -46.43
CA ALA A 225 55.21 35.97 -45.47
C ALA A 225 54.82 37.28 -46.17
N SER A 226 53.56 37.37 -46.64
CA SER A 226 53.05 38.50 -47.41
C SER A 226 52.11 39.42 -46.62
N GLY A 227 51.55 38.95 -45.50
CA GLY A 227 50.82 39.79 -44.56
C GLY A 227 51.72 40.67 -43.70
N SER A 228 51.22 41.84 -43.27
CA SER A 228 51.91 42.68 -42.29
C SER A 228 52.04 41.94 -40.95
N GLU A 229 53.21 41.99 -40.32
CA GLU A 229 53.58 41.28 -39.09
C GLU A 229 53.41 39.76 -39.17
N ALA A 230 53.38 39.20 -40.39
CA ALA A 230 53.19 37.77 -40.60
C ALA A 230 54.50 36.99 -40.43
N SER A 231 54.41 35.76 -39.93
CA SER A 231 55.54 34.84 -39.75
C SER A 231 55.30 33.53 -40.48
N ALA A 232 56.08 33.22 -41.51
CA ALA A 232 56.08 31.95 -42.25
C ALA A 232 57.40 31.20 -42.03
N ILE A 233 57.39 30.12 -41.26
CA ILE A 233 58.61 29.35 -40.92
C ILE A 233 58.40 27.88 -41.30
N GLY A 234 59.13 27.40 -42.30
CA GLY A 234 59.04 26.05 -42.87
C GLY A 234 59.06 26.07 -44.40
N SER A 235 59.42 24.95 -45.02
CA SER A 235 59.47 24.87 -46.49
C SER A 235 58.07 25.06 -47.08
N GLY A 236 57.88 26.04 -47.96
CA GLY A 236 56.59 26.38 -48.57
C GLY A 236 55.54 26.90 -47.59
N ALA A 237 55.92 27.29 -46.37
CA ALA A 237 54.99 27.90 -45.42
C ALA A 237 54.46 29.24 -45.97
N ASN A 238 53.17 29.51 -45.85
CA ASN A 238 52.52 30.68 -46.43
C ASN A 238 51.69 31.45 -45.39
N ALA A 239 52.20 32.58 -44.90
CA ALA A 239 51.50 33.48 -44.00
C ALA A 239 51.04 34.73 -44.77
N ALA A 240 49.81 34.70 -45.29
CA ALA A 240 49.25 35.74 -46.15
C ALA A 240 48.34 36.75 -45.40
N GLY A 241 47.78 36.35 -44.25
CA GLY A 241 46.97 37.26 -43.44
C GLY A 241 47.81 38.23 -42.61
N VAL A 242 47.23 39.38 -42.24
CA VAL A 242 47.84 40.31 -41.28
C VAL A 242 47.98 39.63 -39.92
N ASN A 243 49.16 39.74 -39.28
CA ASN A 243 49.50 39.09 -38.02
C ASN A 243 49.31 37.56 -38.05
N ALA A 244 49.41 36.96 -39.24
CA ALA A 244 49.25 35.51 -39.42
C ALA A 244 50.55 34.77 -39.12
N THR A 245 50.45 33.59 -38.53
CA THR A 245 51.59 32.74 -38.18
C THR A 245 51.42 31.37 -38.84
N ALA A 246 52.28 31.03 -39.80
CA ALA A 246 52.36 29.73 -40.45
C ALA A 246 53.69 29.03 -40.08
N LEU A 247 53.63 27.96 -39.30
CA LEU A 247 54.79 27.21 -38.80
C LEU A 247 54.71 25.74 -39.26
N GLY A 248 55.60 25.29 -40.13
CA GLY A 248 55.66 23.92 -40.65
C GLY A 248 55.67 23.85 -42.17
N THR A 249 56.06 22.70 -42.72
CA THR A 249 56.13 22.49 -44.17
C THR A 249 54.73 22.66 -44.80
N SER A 250 54.61 23.57 -45.76
CA SER A 250 53.36 23.91 -46.45
C SER A 250 52.22 24.34 -45.51
N ALA A 251 52.51 24.79 -44.29
CA ALA A 251 51.51 25.40 -43.42
C ALA A 251 50.98 26.70 -44.05
N THR A 252 49.68 26.93 -44.03
CA THR A 252 49.03 28.09 -44.66
C THR A 252 48.18 28.84 -43.63
N ALA A 253 48.50 30.10 -43.38
CA ALA A 253 47.71 31.01 -42.56
C ALA A 253 47.31 32.23 -43.41
N SER A 254 46.13 32.17 -44.04
CA SER A 254 45.65 33.23 -44.95
C SER A 254 44.64 34.18 -44.33
N GLY A 255 44.01 33.82 -43.21
CA GLY A 255 43.15 34.73 -42.45
C GLY A 255 43.93 35.72 -41.59
N ALA A 256 43.34 36.89 -41.29
CA ALA A 256 43.92 37.84 -40.34
C ALA A 256 43.97 37.24 -38.93
N ASN A 257 45.07 37.44 -38.19
CA ASN A 257 45.37 36.80 -36.90
C ASN A 257 45.30 35.26 -36.93
N ALA A 258 45.38 34.63 -38.11
CA ALA A 258 45.30 33.18 -38.21
C ALA A 258 46.61 32.51 -37.77
N THR A 259 46.49 31.36 -37.11
CA THR A 259 47.64 30.57 -36.67
C THR A 259 47.54 29.17 -37.28
N ALA A 260 48.47 28.80 -38.15
CA ALA A 260 48.62 27.47 -38.73
C ALA A 260 49.93 26.85 -38.26
N TRP A 261 49.88 25.75 -37.51
CA TRP A 261 51.07 25.07 -37.00
C TRP A 261 51.04 23.55 -37.28
N GLY A 262 51.95 23.07 -38.12
CA GLY A 262 52.08 21.67 -38.52
C GLY A 262 52.15 21.53 -40.03
N THR A 263 52.61 20.36 -40.50
CA THR A 263 52.69 20.09 -41.94
C THR A 263 51.32 20.19 -42.58
N SER A 264 51.18 21.02 -43.62
CA SER A 264 49.92 21.26 -44.34
C SER A 264 48.75 21.73 -43.46
N ALA A 265 49.01 22.29 -42.27
CA ALA A 265 47.96 22.94 -41.47
C ALA A 265 47.43 24.17 -42.22
N ASN A 266 46.12 24.38 -42.26
CA ASN A 266 45.47 25.44 -43.03
C ASN A 266 44.49 26.24 -42.16
N ALA A 267 44.86 27.46 -41.81
CA ALA A 267 44.01 28.43 -41.11
C ALA A 267 43.63 29.58 -42.07
N SER A 268 42.51 29.45 -42.76
CA SER A 268 42.07 30.43 -43.77
C SER A 268 41.05 31.44 -43.27
N GLY A 269 40.38 31.17 -42.14
CA GLY A 269 39.46 32.11 -41.50
C GLY A 269 40.16 33.17 -40.65
N ALA A 270 39.52 34.33 -40.46
CA ALA A 270 40.03 35.34 -39.51
C ALA A 270 39.96 34.82 -38.06
N ASN A 271 41.00 35.07 -37.26
CA ASN A 271 41.20 34.51 -35.92
C ASN A 271 41.15 32.97 -35.87
N ALA A 272 41.36 32.29 -37.00
CA ALA A 272 41.33 30.83 -37.06
C ALA A 272 42.64 30.23 -36.54
N THR A 273 42.54 29.10 -35.84
CA THR A 273 43.69 28.35 -35.31
C THR A 273 43.65 26.92 -35.84
N ALA A 274 44.62 26.53 -36.66
CA ALA A 274 44.82 25.18 -37.16
C ALA A 274 46.16 24.63 -36.63
N ILE A 275 46.14 23.59 -35.78
CA ILE A 275 47.34 23.00 -35.19
C ILE A 275 47.34 21.48 -35.44
N GLY A 276 48.29 20.95 -36.21
CA GLY A 276 48.44 19.53 -36.51
C GLY A 276 48.49 19.23 -38.01
N LEU A 277 48.96 18.02 -38.36
CA LEU A 277 49.10 17.56 -39.74
C LEU A 277 47.76 17.63 -40.49
N GLY A 278 47.67 18.45 -41.54
CA GLY A 278 46.47 18.58 -42.36
C GLY A 278 45.23 19.12 -41.61
N SER A 279 45.42 19.78 -40.46
CA SER A 279 44.32 20.47 -39.76
C SER A 279 43.76 21.61 -40.62
N LEU A 280 42.45 21.83 -40.60
CA LEU A 280 41.75 22.81 -41.43
C LEU A 280 40.79 23.65 -40.58
N ALA A 281 41.07 24.95 -40.46
CA ALA A 281 40.22 25.94 -39.80
C ALA A 281 39.81 27.00 -40.84
N SER A 282 38.65 26.81 -41.48
CA SER A 282 38.34 27.51 -42.74
C SER A 282 37.56 28.82 -42.59
N ASN A 283 36.91 29.03 -41.44
CA ASN A 283 36.00 30.16 -41.18
C ASN A 283 36.36 30.96 -39.93
N GLN A 284 35.68 32.08 -39.69
CA GLN A 284 36.03 32.99 -38.60
C GLN A 284 35.91 32.35 -37.20
N ASN A 285 36.86 32.66 -36.33
CA ASN A 285 36.90 32.20 -34.93
C ASN A 285 36.87 30.67 -34.79
N THR A 286 37.43 29.94 -35.77
CA THR A 286 37.48 28.47 -35.75
C THR A 286 38.76 27.95 -35.10
N ILE A 287 38.66 26.81 -34.43
CA ILE A 287 39.80 26.11 -33.82
C ILE A 287 39.79 24.66 -34.30
N ALA A 288 40.82 24.24 -35.03
CA ALA A 288 41.06 22.87 -35.45
C ALA A 288 42.39 22.38 -34.88
N ILE A 289 42.38 21.42 -33.96
CA ILE A 289 43.60 20.90 -33.30
C ILE A 289 43.67 19.38 -33.45
N GLY A 290 44.72 18.90 -34.11
CA GLY A 290 45.09 17.50 -34.30
C GLY A 290 45.04 17.07 -35.77
N THR A 291 45.38 15.81 -36.03
CA THR A 291 45.62 15.31 -37.40
C THR A 291 44.34 15.22 -38.22
N ASN A 292 44.33 15.85 -39.40
CA ASN A 292 43.23 15.80 -40.36
C ASN A 292 41.87 16.18 -39.75
N THR A 293 41.88 17.15 -38.85
CA THR A 293 40.68 17.72 -38.21
C THR A 293 40.19 18.92 -39.02
N GLY A 294 38.87 19.04 -39.21
CA GLY A 294 38.28 20.15 -39.96
C GLY A 294 37.21 20.90 -39.17
N ALA A 295 37.42 22.19 -38.92
CA ALA A 295 36.42 23.12 -38.40
C ALA A 295 35.99 24.07 -39.53
N SER A 296 34.84 23.79 -40.16
CA SER A 296 34.45 24.45 -41.40
C SER A 296 33.42 25.57 -41.27
N ASN A 297 32.87 25.86 -40.09
CA ASN A 297 31.83 26.88 -39.90
C ASN A 297 32.15 27.84 -38.75
N VAL A 298 31.52 29.02 -38.72
CA VAL A 298 31.84 30.12 -37.78
C VAL A 298 31.74 29.68 -36.32
N GLY A 299 32.74 30.04 -35.51
CA GLY A 299 32.78 29.73 -34.07
C GLY A 299 33.00 28.25 -33.72
N GLY A 300 33.37 27.44 -34.72
CA GLY A 300 33.54 26.00 -34.60
C GLY A 300 34.80 25.56 -33.89
N ILE A 301 34.71 24.53 -33.04
CA ILE A 301 35.85 23.91 -32.36
C ILE A 301 35.91 22.42 -32.73
N ALA A 302 37.03 21.97 -33.30
CA ALA A 302 37.32 20.58 -33.62
C ALA A 302 38.67 20.15 -33.01
N ILE A 303 38.69 19.17 -32.11
CA ILE A 303 39.91 18.71 -31.43
C ILE A 303 40.03 17.18 -31.46
N GLY A 304 41.08 16.62 -32.07
CA GLY A 304 41.33 15.18 -32.12
C GLY A 304 41.89 14.70 -33.45
N THR A 305 41.38 13.59 -33.98
CA THR A 305 41.84 13.03 -35.26
C THR A 305 40.66 12.72 -36.17
N GLY A 306 40.69 13.19 -37.42
CA GLY A 306 39.65 12.90 -38.41
C GLY A 306 38.27 13.48 -38.08
N ASN A 307 38.19 14.50 -37.21
CA ASN A 307 36.92 15.14 -36.88
C ASN A 307 36.41 15.94 -38.07
N THR A 308 35.12 15.81 -38.34
CA THR A 308 34.41 16.62 -39.35
C THR A 308 33.39 17.48 -38.62
N HIS A 309 33.62 18.79 -38.64
CA HIS A 309 32.76 19.77 -37.99
C HIS A 309 32.15 20.68 -39.06
N GLY A 310 30.87 20.48 -39.34
CA GLY A 310 30.06 21.30 -40.25
C GLY A 310 29.01 22.16 -39.55
N ALA A 311 29.17 22.51 -38.27
CA ALA A 311 28.12 23.13 -37.45
C ALA A 311 28.47 24.58 -37.03
N ILE A 312 27.49 25.45 -36.75
CA ILE A 312 27.75 26.84 -36.28
C ILE A 312 27.82 26.85 -34.75
N ASN A 313 28.80 27.55 -34.16
CA ASN A 313 28.98 27.69 -32.71
C ASN A 313 28.96 26.34 -31.96
N ALA A 314 29.62 25.33 -32.51
CA ALA A 314 29.54 23.95 -32.02
C ALA A 314 30.92 23.33 -31.79
N MET A 315 30.97 22.23 -31.05
CA MET A 315 32.21 21.62 -30.57
C MET A 315 32.26 20.11 -30.87
N ALA A 316 33.26 19.66 -31.63
CA ALA A 316 33.59 18.25 -31.83
C ALA A 316 34.94 17.92 -31.17
N MET A 317 34.97 17.03 -30.19
CA MET A 317 36.18 16.61 -29.49
C MET A 317 36.27 15.08 -29.39
N GLY A 318 37.39 14.49 -29.77
CA GLY A 318 37.59 13.03 -29.81
C GLY A 318 38.15 12.57 -31.15
N SER A 319 38.40 11.28 -31.32
CA SER A 319 38.73 10.70 -32.63
C SER A 319 37.45 10.36 -33.38
N GLY A 320 37.28 10.87 -34.60
CA GLY A 320 36.08 10.64 -35.41
C GLY A 320 34.79 11.20 -34.81
N ALA A 321 34.87 12.21 -33.93
CA ALA A 321 33.69 12.93 -33.48
C ALA A 321 33.12 13.75 -34.66
N THR A 322 31.81 13.71 -34.83
CA THR A 322 31.13 14.29 -36.00
C THR A 322 29.95 15.17 -35.59
N LEU A 323 29.83 16.31 -36.29
CA LEU A 323 28.72 17.23 -36.19
C LEU A 323 28.14 17.44 -37.59
N GLY A 324 26.85 17.19 -37.76
CA GLY A 324 26.13 17.36 -39.02
C GLY A 324 26.14 18.81 -39.50
N GLY A 325 26.12 18.98 -40.83
CA GLY A 325 26.27 20.28 -41.54
C GLY A 325 25.24 21.37 -41.20
N TYR A 326 24.15 21.00 -40.53
CA TYR A 326 23.04 21.89 -40.17
C TYR A 326 22.85 22.04 -38.66
N SER A 327 23.80 21.56 -37.84
CA SER A 327 23.69 21.67 -36.39
C SER A 327 24.14 23.05 -35.91
N THR A 328 23.50 23.62 -34.89
CA THR A 328 23.93 24.86 -34.21
C THR A 328 24.01 24.64 -32.70
N ASN A 329 24.98 25.24 -32.03
CA ASN A 329 25.10 25.20 -30.56
C ASN A 329 25.26 23.77 -29.97
N SER A 330 25.73 22.83 -30.79
CA SER A 330 25.77 21.41 -30.44
C SER A 330 27.16 20.94 -29.99
N ILE A 331 27.21 19.86 -29.22
CA ILE A 331 28.44 19.31 -28.63
C ILE A 331 28.51 17.81 -28.95
N ALA A 332 29.59 17.39 -29.60
CA ALA A 332 29.98 15.99 -29.77
C ALA A 332 31.32 15.76 -29.06
N PHE A 333 31.32 15.04 -27.94
CA PHE A 333 32.50 14.80 -27.12
C PHE A 333 32.71 13.30 -26.88
N GLY A 334 33.78 12.73 -27.40
CA GLY A 334 34.12 11.31 -27.28
C GLY A 334 34.53 10.69 -28.62
N VAL A 335 35.17 9.51 -28.58
CA VAL A 335 35.55 8.78 -29.80
C VAL A 335 34.28 8.34 -30.54
N GLY A 336 34.10 8.75 -31.79
CA GLY A 336 32.91 8.42 -32.58
C GLY A 336 31.61 9.06 -32.07
N ALA A 337 31.67 10.05 -31.17
CA ALA A 337 30.48 10.79 -30.76
C ALA A 337 29.85 11.49 -31.99
N ASN A 338 28.55 11.38 -32.15
CA ASN A 338 27.85 11.79 -33.36
C ASN A 338 26.63 12.63 -33.00
N VAL A 339 26.65 13.88 -33.45
CA VAL A 339 25.47 14.73 -33.49
C VAL A 339 25.11 14.94 -34.95
N ASN A 340 24.06 14.29 -35.42
CA ASN A 340 23.64 14.44 -36.81
C ASN A 340 22.15 14.11 -36.97
N SER A 341 21.42 15.02 -37.57
CA SER A 341 20.06 14.78 -38.05
C SER A 341 20.12 14.20 -39.46
N GLY A 342 19.13 13.36 -39.81
CA GLY A 342 18.89 13.06 -41.22
C GLY A 342 18.68 14.37 -42.00
N VAL A 343 18.95 14.34 -43.31
CA VAL A 343 18.69 15.47 -44.22
C VAL A 343 17.24 15.95 -44.03
N GLY A 344 17.04 17.15 -43.47
CA GLY A 344 15.72 17.76 -43.23
C GLY A 344 15.41 18.15 -41.79
N ASP A 345 16.02 17.50 -40.79
CA ASP A 345 15.84 17.87 -39.38
C ASP A 345 17.00 18.76 -38.89
N LEU A 346 16.71 19.71 -38.01
CA LEU A 346 17.75 20.50 -37.31
C LEU A 346 18.18 19.74 -36.05
N SER A 347 19.49 19.53 -35.85
CA SER A 347 20.05 19.00 -34.60
C SER A 347 20.69 20.12 -33.77
N ASN A 348 19.89 21.15 -33.50
CA ASN A 348 20.31 22.30 -32.71
C ASN A 348 20.33 21.93 -31.23
N ASP A 349 21.22 22.55 -30.46
CA ASP A 349 21.32 22.38 -29.01
C ASP A 349 21.47 20.90 -28.58
N ALA A 350 22.03 20.07 -29.45
CA ALA A 350 22.16 18.63 -29.23
C ALA A 350 23.51 18.30 -28.56
N ILE A 351 23.49 17.38 -27.60
CA ILE A 351 24.66 16.97 -26.81
C ILE A 351 24.85 15.47 -26.96
N ALA A 352 25.96 15.05 -27.57
CA ALA A 352 26.44 13.67 -27.55
C ALA A 352 27.75 13.60 -26.75
N PHE A 353 27.73 12.99 -25.58
CA PHE A 353 28.89 12.87 -24.69
C PHE A 353 29.18 11.40 -24.36
N GLY A 354 30.32 10.88 -24.83
CA GLY A 354 30.77 9.51 -24.64
C GLY A 354 31.15 8.83 -25.96
N THR A 355 31.90 7.73 -25.85
CA THR A 355 32.29 6.95 -27.04
C THR A 355 31.05 6.41 -27.76
N ASN A 356 30.93 6.71 -29.06
CA ASN A 356 29.77 6.34 -29.89
C ASN A 356 28.42 6.85 -29.37
N ALA A 357 28.39 7.87 -28.50
CA ALA A 357 27.15 8.54 -28.12
C ALA A 357 26.53 9.20 -29.36
N THR A 358 25.22 9.06 -29.54
CA THR A 358 24.51 9.53 -30.74
C THR A 358 23.31 10.37 -30.36
N ALA A 359 23.29 11.64 -30.77
CA ALA A 359 22.18 12.56 -30.57
C ALA A 359 21.67 13.03 -31.95
N LYS A 360 20.43 12.70 -32.28
CA LYS A 360 19.76 13.04 -33.55
C LYS A 360 18.48 13.81 -33.23
N GLY A 361 18.31 14.97 -33.84
CA GLY A 361 17.16 15.84 -33.61
C GLY A 361 17.45 16.96 -32.60
N ASN A 362 16.53 17.92 -32.55
CA ASN A 362 16.70 19.16 -31.79
C ASN A 362 16.65 18.92 -30.27
N SER A 363 17.53 19.61 -29.54
CA SER A 363 17.58 19.63 -28.07
C SER A 363 17.70 18.23 -27.46
N THR A 364 18.44 17.34 -28.15
CA THR A 364 18.66 15.97 -27.70
C THR A 364 19.89 15.84 -26.81
N ILE A 365 19.83 14.93 -25.84
CA ILE A 365 20.93 14.69 -24.91
C ILE A 365 21.22 13.19 -24.88
N ALA A 366 22.38 12.78 -25.38
CA ALA A 366 22.91 11.42 -25.32
C ALA A 366 24.21 11.42 -24.51
N ILE A 367 24.18 10.93 -23.27
CA ILE A 367 25.34 10.88 -22.37
C ILE A 367 25.61 9.43 -21.96
N GLY A 368 26.78 8.91 -22.34
CA GLY A 368 27.23 7.56 -22.04
C GLY A 368 27.71 6.82 -23.28
N ASN A 369 28.55 5.81 -23.08
CA ASN A 369 29.04 4.97 -24.18
C ASN A 369 27.86 4.33 -24.93
N ALA A 370 27.82 4.49 -26.25
CA ALA A 370 26.75 4.00 -27.12
C ALA A 370 25.32 4.45 -26.72
N SER A 371 25.17 5.54 -25.95
CA SER A 371 23.86 6.14 -25.68
C SER A 371 23.27 6.74 -26.96
N THR A 372 21.95 6.64 -27.13
CA THR A 372 21.28 7.07 -28.37
C THR A 372 19.99 7.84 -28.07
N ALA A 373 19.93 9.12 -28.47
CA ALA A 373 18.72 9.95 -28.44
C ALA A 373 18.35 10.33 -29.89
N ASN A 374 17.19 9.93 -30.42
CA ASN A 374 16.91 10.00 -31.86
C ASN A 374 15.90 11.07 -32.33
N LYS A 375 15.08 11.63 -31.43
CA LYS A 375 14.00 12.56 -31.77
C LYS A 375 14.05 13.78 -30.88
N THR A 376 13.37 14.86 -31.29
CA THR A 376 13.30 16.13 -30.56
C THR A 376 13.05 15.94 -29.06
N ASN A 377 13.86 16.63 -28.25
CA ASN A 377 13.84 16.61 -26.77
C ASN A 377 14.08 15.23 -26.14
N ALA A 378 14.57 14.24 -26.89
CA ALA A 378 14.90 12.94 -26.33
C ALA A 378 16.17 13.02 -25.47
N MET A 379 16.15 12.33 -24.33
CA MET A 379 17.25 12.28 -23.37
C MET A 379 17.61 10.82 -23.09
N ALA A 380 18.80 10.39 -23.49
CA ALA A 380 19.38 9.08 -23.20
C ALA A 380 20.64 9.26 -22.34
N MET A 381 20.60 8.79 -21.09
CA MET A 381 21.71 8.92 -20.13
C MET A 381 22.06 7.56 -19.53
N GLY A 382 23.24 7.03 -19.86
CA GLY A 382 23.74 5.74 -19.40
C GLY A 382 24.34 4.90 -20.53
N LEU A 383 25.16 3.91 -20.18
CA LEU A 383 25.75 2.95 -21.14
C LEU A 383 24.64 2.28 -21.95
N SER A 384 24.69 2.43 -23.28
CA SER A 384 23.73 1.85 -24.23
C SER A 384 22.26 2.19 -23.93
N SER A 385 21.99 3.33 -23.29
CA SER A 385 20.63 3.86 -23.13
C SER A 385 20.06 4.31 -24.47
N VAL A 386 18.75 4.15 -24.69
CA VAL A 386 18.08 4.47 -25.95
C VAL A 386 16.80 5.24 -25.68
N ALA A 387 16.74 6.50 -26.13
CA ALA A 387 15.54 7.32 -26.16
C ALA A 387 15.17 7.61 -27.63
N SER A 388 14.25 6.83 -28.21
CA SER A 388 13.88 6.93 -29.63
C SER A 388 12.54 7.63 -29.91
N GLY A 389 11.77 7.93 -28.87
CA GLY A 389 10.54 8.72 -28.96
C GLY A 389 10.79 10.22 -28.83
N MET A 390 9.82 11.05 -29.27
CA MET A 390 9.83 12.50 -29.01
C MET A 390 9.58 12.75 -27.53
N ASN A 391 10.32 13.68 -26.90
CA ASN A 391 10.29 13.91 -25.44
C ASN A 391 10.57 12.66 -24.59
N ALA A 392 11.16 11.60 -25.16
CA ALA A 392 11.41 10.36 -24.43
C ALA A 392 12.63 10.53 -23.50
N SER A 393 12.57 9.94 -22.31
CA SER A 393 13.65 9.98 -21.31
C SER A 393 14.07 8.58 -20.92
N ALA A 394 15.29 8.17 -21.28
CA ALA A 394 15.91 6.90 -20.93
C ALA A 394 17.14 7.13 -20.02
N LEU A 395 16.99 6.94 -18.71
CA LEU A 395 18.05 7.17 -17.71
C LEU A 395 18.43 5.86 -17.02
N GLY A 396 19.60 5.32 -17.34
CA GLY A 396 20.12 4.07 -16.80
C GLY A 396 20.84 3.26 -17.86
N VAL A 397 21.68 2.31 -17.43
CA VAL A 397 22.36 1.38 -18.35
C VAL A 397 21.30 0.56 -19.09
N LYS A 398 21.33 0.58 -20.43
CA LYS A 398 20.36 -0.11 -21.30
C LYS A 398 18.89 0.25 -21.02
N ALA A 399 18.60 1.42 -20.44
CA ALA A 399 17.23 1.93 -20.35
C ALA A 399 16.71 2.23 -21.76
N GLN A 400 15.45 1.89 -22.06
CA GLN A 400 14.85 2.03 -23.39
C GLN A 400 13.50 2.76 -23.30
N ALA A 401 13.45 4.00 -23.78
CA ALA A 401 12.23 4.80 -23.91
C ALA A 401 11.94 5.02 -25.40
N THR A 402 11.08 4.18 -26.00
CA THR A 402 11.03 4.08 -27.47
C THR A 402 9.92 4.88 -28.14
N ASN A 403 8.91 5.33 -27.39
CA ASN A 403 7.74 6.05 -27.89
C ASN A 403 7.60 7.46 -27.30
N THR A 404 6.67 8.26 -27.85
CA THR A 404 6.47 9.66 -27.46
C THR A 404 6.13 9.79 -25.97
N ASN A 405 6.78 10.73 -25.29
CA ASN A 405 6.68 10.98 -23.85
C ASN A 405 6.98 9.76 -22.96
N ALA A 406 7.62 8.70 -23.49
CA ALA A 406 7.98 7.53 -22.71
C ALA A 406 9.12 7.85 -21.73
N MET A 407 9.04 7.31 -20.52
CA MET A 407 10.05 7.49 -19.48
C MET A 407 10.54 6.13 -18.99
N ALA A 408 11.78 5.78 -19.28
CA ALA A 408 12.45 4.57 -18.78
C ALA A 408 13.60 4.98 -17.84
N MET A 409 13.51 4.62 -16.56
CA MET A 409 14.49 4.96 -15.54
C MET A 409 14.93 3.72 -14.78
N GLY A 410 16.20 3.32 -14.89
CA GLY A 410 16.78 2.15 -14.24
C GLY A 410 17.48 1.20 -15.22
N LEU A 411 18.36 0.34 -14.70
CA LEU A 411 19.08 -0.68 -15.49
C LEU A 411 18.09 -1.59 -16.22
N ASN A 412 18.20 -1.70 -17.54
CA ASN A 412 17.31 -2.50 -18.41
C ASN A 412 15.81 -2.14 -18.30
N SER A 413 15.45 -0.95 -17.83
CA SER A 413 14.05 -0.48 -17.86
C SER A 413 13.58 -0.29 -19.30
N VAL A 414 12.31 -0.60 -19.58
CA VAL A 414 11.71 -0.50 -20.92
C VAL A 414 10.36 0.20 -20.84
N ALA A 415 10.27 1.41 -21.39
CA ALA A 415 9.01 2.12 -21.63
C ALA A 415 8.77 2.15 -23.15
N SER A 416 7.96 1.21 -23.64
CA SER A 416 7.68 1.04 -25.07
C SER A 416 6.29 1.48 -25.50
N GLY A 417 5.41 1.88 -24.58
CA GLY A 417 4.14 2.55 -24.90
C GLY A 417 4.25 4.07 -25.02
N GLU A 418 3.26 4.72 -25.65
CA GLU A 418 3.11 6.18 -25.62
C GLU A 418 2.70 6.65 -24.20
N ASN A 419 3.32 7.73 -23.69
CA ASN A 419 3.17 8.20 -22.31
C ASN A 419 3.46 7.14 -21.23
N ALA A 420 4.17 6.06 -21.59
CA ALA A 420 4.48 4.97 -20.67
C ALA A 420 5.59 5.36 -19.70
N SER A 421 5.52 4.89 -18.46
CA SER A 421 6.52 5.17 -17.42
C SER A 421 7.02 3.86 -16.80
N ALA A 422 8.29 3.52 -17.00
CA ALA A 422 8.97 2.36 -16.44
C ALA A 422 10.10 2.82 -15.49
N LEU A 423 9.87 2.77 -14.18
CA LEU A 423 10.81 3.23 -13.15
C LEU A 423 11.24 2.06 -12.25
N GLY A 424 12.48 1.61 -12.39
CA GLY A 424 13.06 0.49 -11.65
C GLY A 424 13.92 -0.39 -12.54
N VAL A 425 14.81 -1.18 -11.92
CA VAL A 425 15.64 -2.15 -12.66
C VAL A 425 14.72 -3.18 -13.32
N GLY A 426 14.81 -3.35 -14.64
CA GLY A 426 13.99 -4.29 -15.40
C GLY A 426 12.48 -4.00 -15.43
N ALA A 427 12.05 -2.81 -14.99
CA ALA A 427 10.64 -2.40 -15.10
C ALA A 427 10.22 -2.30 -16.58
N GLN A 428 9.02 -2.78 -16.92
CA GLN A 428 8.52 -2.84 -18.29
C GLN A 428 7.12 -2.22 -18.40
N ALA A 429 7.00 -1.09 -19.09
CA ALA A 429 5.74 -0.42 -19.41
C ALA A 429 5.51 -0.45 -20.93
N ASN A 430 4.75 -1.43 -21.41
CA ASN A 430 4.76 -1.82 -22.83
C ASN A 430 3.64 -1.23 -23.70
N ASN A 431 2.66 -0.57 -23.10
CA ASN A 431 1.48 -0.07 -23.80
C ASN A 431 1.13 1.37 -23.41
N THR A 432 0.23 2.00 -24.16
CA THR A 432 -0.16 3.40 -23.95
C THR A 432 -0.62 3.66 -22.53
N ASN A 433 -0.08 4.72 -21.92
CA ASN A 433 -0.32 5.14 -20.53
C ASN A 433 0.00 4.06 -19.48
N ALA A 434 0.79 3.04 -19.81
CA ALA A 434 1.18 2.02 -18.86
C ALA A 434 2.20 2.58 -17.85
N MET A 435 2.06 2.21 -16.59
CA MET A 435 2.95 2.62 -15.50
C MET A 435 3.51 1.39 -14.79
N ALA A 436 4.79 1.12 -14.94
CA ALA A 436 5.51 0.07 -14.22
C ALA A 436 6.55 0.71 -13.27
N MET A 437 6.38 0.54 -11.96
CA MET A 437 7.24 1.11 -10.93
C MET A 437 7.70 0.03 -9.95
N GLY A 438 8.99 -0.26 -9.91
CA GLY A 438 9.61 -1.29 -9.05
C GLY A 438 10.46 -2.29 -9.82
N LEU A 439 11.35 -2.99 -9.11
CA LEU A 439 12.23 -4.03 -9.68
C LEU A 439 11.39 -5.09 -10.41
N SER A 440 11.64 -5.27 -11.71
CA SER A 440 10.96 -6.25 -12.57
C SER A 440 9.43 -6.13 -12.59
N SER A 441 8.88 -4.94 -12.32
CA SER A 441 7.45 -4.67 -12.50
C SER A 441 7.07 -4.69 -13.99
N VAL A 442 5.87 -5.17 -14.33
CA VAL A 442 5.41 -5.32 -15.71
C VAL A 442 4.00 -4.74 -15.85
N ALA A 443 3.88 -3.62 -16.55
CA ALA A 443 2.62 -3.05 -17.00
C ALA A 443 2.50 -3.21 -18.52
N SER A 444 1.81 -4.25 -18.98
CA SER A 444 1.69 -4.61 -20.40
C SER A 444 0.29 -4.36 -20.97
N GLY A 445 -0.68 -3.88 -20.19
CA GLY A 445 -1.98 -3.45 -20.70
C GLY A 445 -2.05 -1.96 -21.00
N VAL A 446 -3.06 -1.53 -21.78
CA VAL A 446 -3.37 -0.11 -21.99
C VAL A 446 -3.94 0.48 -20.68
N ASN A 447 -3.46 1.64 -20.25
CA ASN A 447 -3.77 2.25 -18.94
C ASN A 447 -3.48 1.33 -17.73
N ALA A 448 -2.59 0.34 -17.88
CA ALA A 448 -2.26 -0.58 -16.80
C ALA A 448 -1.28 0.04 -15.80
N THR A 449 -1.45 -0.25 -14.51
CA THR A 449 -0.58 0.25 -13.44
C THR A 449 -0.01 -0.92 -12.64
N ALA A 450 1.30 -1.12 -12.65
CA ALA A 450 2.03 -2.10 -11.85
C ALA A 450 3.01 -1.39 -10.91
N LEU A 451 2.75 -1.39 -9.60
CA LEU A 451 3.56 -0.73 -8.58
C LEU A 451 4.04 -1.76 -7.54
N GLY A 452 5.33 -2.06 -7.49
CA GLY A 452 5.95 -3.00 -6.56
C GLY A 452 6.93 -3.95 -7.24
N VAL A 453 7.79 -4.59 -6.46
CA VAL A 453 8.75 -5.58 -6.98
C VAL A 453 7.96 -6.77 -7.55
N GLY A 454 8.17 -7.08 -8.83
CA GLY A 454 7.49 -8.18 -9.52
C GLY A 454 5.98 -8.00 -9.73
N ALA A 455 5.42 -6.80 -9.51
CA ALA A 455 4.02 -6.53 -9.77
C ALA A 455 3.70 -6.67 -11.28
N GLN A 456 2.58 -7.29 -11.63
CA GLN A 456 2.19 -7.61 -13.01
C GLN A 456 0.77 -7.12 -13.30
N ALA A 457 0.64 -6.11 -14.16
CA ALA A 457 -0.62 -5.59 -14.68
C ALA A 457 -0.63 -5.75 -16.22
N THR A 458 -1.15 -6.87 -16.73
CA THR A 458 -0.90 -7.30 -18.12
C THR A 458 -2.02 -6.99 -19.10
N ASN A 459 -3.15 -6.44 -18.65
CA ASN A 459 -4.33 -6.20 -19.49
C ASN A 459 -4.91 -4.79 -19.27
N THR A 460 -5.86 -4.40 -20.12
CA THR A 460 -6.43 -3.04 -20.16
C THR A 460 -7.06 -2.68 -18.82
N TRP A 461 -6.71 -1.51 -18.27
CA TRP A 461 -7.16 -1.01 -16.96
C TRP A 461 -6.83 -1.93 -15.77
N ALA A 462 -5.88 -2.85 -15.92
CA ALA A 462 -5.41 -3.68 -14.81
C ALA A 462 -4.54 -2.84 -13.85
N THR A 463 -4.77 -3.01 -12.54
CA THR A 463 -4.01 -2.34 -11.48
C THR A 463 -3.43 -3.38 -10.53
N ALA A 464 -2.10 -3.50 -10.45
CA ALA A 464 -1.39 -4.38 -9.53
C ALA A 464 -0.48 -3.54 -8.61
N VAL A 465 -0.72 -3.56 -7.31
CA VAL A 465 0.04 -2.78 -6.32
C VAL A 465 0.52 -3.70 -5.18
N GLY A 466 1.83 -3.94 -5.08
CA GLY A 466 2.44 -4.77 -4.03
C GLY A 466 3.52 -5.72 -4.56
N TYR A 467 4.28 -6.33 -3.64
CA TYR A 467 5.26 -7.36 -3.97
C TYR A 467 4.56 -8.55 -4.65
N ASN A 468 4.93 -8.88 -5.89
CA ASN A 468 4.33 -9.95 -6.70
C ASN A 468 2.79 -9.86 -6.82
N ALA A 469 2.19 -8.66 -6.77
CA ALA A 469 0.77 -8.51 -7.06
C ALA A 469 0.49 -8.82 -8.55
N VAL A 470 -0.59 -9.53 -8.86
CA VAL A 470 -0.91 -10.02 -10.20
C VAL A 470 -2.33 -9.62 -10.58
N ALA A 471 -2.48 -8.76 -11.59
CA ALA A 471 -3.72 -8.30 -12.21
C ALA A 471 -3.66 -8.57 -13.72
N THR A 472 -4.20 -9.70 -14.18
CA THR A 472 -3.93 -10.20 -15.56
C THR A 472 -5.10 -10.11 -16.53
N ASP A 473 -6.29 -9.76 -16.05
CA ASP A 473 -7.50 -9.62 -16.86
C ASP A 473 -8.00 -8.17 -16.93
N MET A 474 -8.94 -7.90 -17.84
CA MET A 474 -9.47 -6.55 -18.06
C MET A 474 -10.17 -6.01 -16.79
N TYR A 475 -9.91 -4.75 -16.46
CA TYR A 475 -10.51 -4.03 -15.33
C TYR A 475 -10.27 -4.71 -13.96
N THR A 476 -9.13 -5.39 -13.80
CA THR A 476 -8.76 -6.05 -12.54
C THR A 476 -8.03 -5.13 -11.59
N THR A 477 -8.20 -5.33 -10.28
CA THR A 477 -7.46 -4.62 -9.24
C THR A 477 -6.88 -5.61 -8.22
N ALA A 478 -5.56 -5.72 -8.12
CA ALA A 478 -4.84 -6.51 -7.14
C ALA A 478 -4.00 -5.60 -6.23
N VAL A 479 -4.28 -5.54 -4.94
CA VAL A 479 -3.56 -4.69 -3.97
C VAL A 479 -3.11 -5.51 -2.76
N GLY A 480 -1.81 -5.62 -2.56
CA GLY A 480 -1.18 -6.34 -1.46
C GLY A 480 -0.13 -7.36 -1.93
N PRO A 481 0.75 -7.85 -1.02
CA PRO A 481 1.75 -8.82 -1.40
C PRO A 481 1.11 -10.15 -1.83
N ASN A 482 1.49 -10.64 -3.01
CA ASN A 482 0.92 -11.84 -3.66
C ASN A 482 -0.61 -11.79 -3.88
N ALA A 483 -1.23 -10.61 -3.91
CA ALA A 483 -2.64 -10.47 -4.27
C ALA A 483 -2.84 -10.82 -5.75
N LYS A 484 -3.85 -11.62 -6.07
CA LYS A 484 -4.10 -12.16 -7.41
C LYS A 484 -5.53 -11.87 -7.88
N ALA A 485 -5.70 -10.94 -8.82
CA ALA A 485 -6.96 -10.67 -9.50
C ALA A 485 -6.88 -11.15 -10.97
N THR A 486 -7.49 -12.29 -11.27
CA THR A 486 -7.42 -12.96 -12.59
C THR A 486 -8.78 -13.35 -13.14
N GLY A 487 -9.83 -12.65 -12.71
CA GLY A 487 -11.14 -12.72 -13.33
C GLY A 487 -11.46 -11.35 -13.91
N ILE A 488 -12.14 -11.28 -15.04
CA ILE A 488 -12.56 -9.98 -15.63
C ILE A 488 -13.36 -9.20 -14.57
N LEU A 489 -13.07 -7.90 -14.39
CA LEU A 489 -13.70 -7.03 -13.36
C LEU A 489 -13.46 -7.47 -11.90
N SER A 490 -12.50 -8.36 -11.62
CA SER A 490 -12.26 -8.84 -10.26
C SER A 490 -11.37 -7.91 -9.42
N THR A 491 -11.56 -7.95 -8.11
CA THR A 491 -10.78 -7.15 -7.14
C THR A 491 -10.25 -8.05 -6.03
N ALA A 492 -8.92 -8.10 -5.85
CA ALA A 492 -8.24 -8.82 -4.78
C ALA A 492 -7.44 -7.82 -3.91
N MET A 493 -7.76 -7.71 -2.62
CA MET A 493 -7.15 -6.75 -1.71
C MET A 493 -6.73 -7.40 -0.39
N GLY A 494 -5.42 -7.49 -0.14
CA GLY A 494 -4.82 -8.09 1.05
C GLY A 494 -3.71 -9.09 0.72
N ASN A 495 -2.95 -9.50 1.73
CA ASN A 495 -1.87 -10.47 1.54
C ASN A 495 -2.40 -11.84 1.10
N ASN A 496 -1.83 -12.41 0.04
CA ASN A 496 -2.19 -13.72 -0.50
C ASN A 496 -3.69 -13.86 -0.85
N THR A 497 -4.35 -12.77 -1.25
CA THR A 497 -5.75 -12.81 -1.73
C THR A 497 -5.86 -13.33 -3.14
N THR A 498 -6.96 -13.99 -3.48
CA THR A 498 -7.23 -14.49 -4.84
C THR A 498 -8.67 -14.18 -5.25
N ALA A 499 -8.86 -13.40 -6.32
CA ALA A 499 -10.14 -13.16 -6.97
C ALA A 499 -10.07 -13.63 -8.44
N SER A 500 -10.46 -14.89 -8.68
CA SER A 500 -10.35 -15.55 -10.00
C SER A 500 -11.68 -15.62 -10.76
N GLY A 501 -12.82 -15.47 -10.08
CA GLY A 501 -14.11 -15.41 -10.75
C GLY A 501 -14.33 -14.08 -11.46
N ARG A 502 -15.11 -14.08 -12.55
CA ARG A 502 -15.58 -12.83 -13.20
C ARG A 502 -16.35 -11.99 -12.19
N ALA A 503 -16.05 -10.71 -12.06
CA ALA A 503 -16.62 -9.78 -11.10
C ALA A 503 -16.52 -10.24 -9.62
N ALA A 504 -15.55 -11.09 -9.29
CA ALA A 504 -15.33 -11.55 -7.92
C ALA A 504 -14.60 -10.50 -7.06
N LEU A 505 -14.94 -10.45 -5.77
CA LEU A 505 -14.30 -9.61 -4.77
C LEU A 505 -13.65 -10.49 -3.70
N ALA A 506 -12.34 -10.33 -3.47
CA ALA A 506 -11.61 -10.97 -2.38
C ALA A 506 -10.93 -9.90 -1.50
N LEU A 507 -11.28 -9.82 -0.21
CA LEU A 507 -10.77 -8.81 0.73
C LEU A 507 -10.28 -9.45 2.04
N GLY A 508 -9.05 -9.15 2.44
CA GLY A 508 -8.43 -9.64 3.68
C GLY A 508 -7.48 -10.82 3.48
N THR A 509 -6.56 -11.06 4.41
CA THR A 509 -5.47 -12.03 4.24
C THR A 509 -5.98 -13.43 3.87
N GLY A 510 -5.51 -13.97 2.74
CA GLY A 510 -5.86 -15.31 2.25
C GLY A 510 -7.31 -15.47 1.76
N ALA A 511 -8.09 -14.39 1.63
CA ALA A 511 -9.46 -14.47 1.09
C ALA A 511 -9.47 -14.95 -0.37
N SER A 512 -10.45 -15.79 -0.73
CA SER A 512 -10.57 -16.46 -2.02
C SER A 512 -11.97 -16.30 -2.62
N GLY A 513 -12.12 -15.39 -3.59
CA GLY A 513 -13.33 -15.21 -4.41
C GLY A 513 -13.17 -15.93 -5.75
N LEU A 514 -13.55 -17.21 -5.81
CA LEU A 514 -13.30 -18.07 -6.97
C LEU A 514 -14.51 -18.19 -7.91
N GLY A 515 -15.72 -18.01 -7.39
CA GLY A 515 -16.95 -18.05 -8.19
C GLY A 515 -17.23 -16.75 -8.93
N GLU A 516 -18.00 -16.83 -10.02
CA GLU A 516 -18.50 -15.64 -10.72
C GLU A 516 -19.36 -14.77 -9.79
N SER A 517 -19.17 -13.45 -9.79
CA SER A 517 -19.87 -12.47 -8.95
C SER A 517 -19.85 -12.83 -7.46
N SER A 518 -18.81 -13.54 -7.02
CA SER A 518 -18.65 -13.97 -5.62
C SER A 518 -18.02 -12.88 -4.77
N ILE A 519 -18.30 -12.90 -3.47
CA ILE A 519 -17.74 -11.98 -2.47
C ILE A 519 -17.12 -12.80 -1.35
N ALA A 520 -15.81 -12.76 -1.20
CA ALA A 520 -15.06 -13.32 -0.07
C ALA A 520 -14.40 -12.19 0.71
N ALA A 521 -14.81 -11.94 1.94
CA ALA A 521 -14.25 -10.85 2.74
C ALA A 521 -14.01 -11.29 4.20
N GLY A 522 -12.75 -11.26 4.63
CA GLY A 522 -12.29 -11.73 5.94
C GLY A 522 -11.05 -12.62 5.83
N LEU A 523 -10.35 -12.84 6.96
CA LEU A 523 -9.20 -13.75 7.03
C LEU A 523 -9.62 -15.16 6.56
N LEU A 524 -9.01 -15.68 5.50
CA LEU A 524 -9.28 -17.01 4.93
C LEU A 524 -10.76 -17.24 4.52
N ALA A 525 -11.52 -16.18 4.22
CA ALA A 525 -12.87 -16.33 3.68
C ALA A 525 -12.82 -17.00 2.29
N ASN A 526 -13.72 -17.95 2.01
CA ASN A 526 -13.75 -18.70 0.75
C ASN A 526 -15.14 -18.67 0.14
N ALA A 527 -15.30 -17.98 -0.99
CA ALA A 527 -16.51 -17.97 -1.81
C ALA A 527 -16.20 -18.61 -3.17
N SER A 528 -16.45 -19.92 -3.30
CA SER A 528 -16.13 -20.70 -4.51
C SER A 528 -17.30 -20.94 -5.45
N GLY A 529 -18.54 -20.79 -4.96
CA GLY A 529 -19.74 -20.87 -5.80
C GLY A 529 -20.05 -19.57 -6.56
N ALA A 530 -20.76 -19.68 -7.69
CA ALA A 530 -21.27 -18.52 -8.41
C ALA A 530 -22.29 -17.73 -7.57
N SER A 531 -22.16 -16.41 -7.52
CA SER A 531 -22.94 -15.50 -6.66
C SER A 531 -22.88 -15.87 -5.17
N ALA A 532 -21.83 -16.56 -4.73
CA ALA A 532 -21.63 -16.92 -3.33
C ALA A 532 -21.07 -15.75 -2.51
N ILE A 533 -21.50 -15.63 -1.25
CA ILE A 533 -21.07 -14.59 -0.32
C ILE A 533 -20.48 -15.26 0.92
N ALA A 534 -19.19 -15.08 1.17
CA ALA A 534 -18.48 -15.50 2.39
C ALA A 534 -17.92 -14.26 3.12
N LEU A 535 -18.53 -13.87 4.24
CA LEU A 535 -18.15 -12.69 5.00
C LEU A 535 -17.81 -13.06 6.45
N GLY A 536 -16.55 -12.88 6.85
CA GLY A 536 -16.03 -13.22 8.17
C GLY A 536 -14.83 -14.17 8.10
N ALA A 537 -14.05 -14.22 9.18
CA ALA A 537 -12.86 -15.08 9.21
C ALA A 537 -13.24 -16.57 9.12
N ASN A 538 -12.64 -17.31 8.18
CA ASN A 538 -12.94 -18.71 7.85
C ASN A 538 -14.39 -18.97 7.38
N ALA A 539 -15.14 -17.94 6.96
CA ALA A 539 -16.45 -18.14 6.35
C ALA A 539 -16.30 -18.91 5.02
N THR A 540 -17.15 -19.90 4.76
CA THR A 540 -17.06 -20.79 3.59
C THR A 540 -18.41 -20.86 2.87
N SER A 541 -18.41 -20.51 1.59
CA SER A 541 -19.59 -20.49 0.71
C SER A 541 -19.25 -21.18 -0.62
N ASN A 542 -19.56 -22.48 -0.73
CA ASN A 542 -18.98 -23.34 -1.78
C ASN A 542 -19.86 -23.57 -3.01
N ASN A 543 -21.17 -23.34 -2.90
CA ASN A 543 -22.12 -23.65 -3.96
C ASN A 543 -22.83 -22.39 -4.47
N ALA A 544 -23.55 -22.52 -5.58
CA ALA A 544 -24.19 -21.38 -6.23
C ALA A 544 -25.22 -20.70 -5.32
N SER A 545 -25.23 -19.36 -5.35
CA SER A 545 -26.16 -18.49 -4.60
C SER A 545 -26.19 -18.75 -3.10
N THR A 546 -25.04 -19.08 -2.51
CA THR A 546 -24.90 -19.32 -1.07
C THR A 546 -24.52 -18.08 -0.29
N VAL A 547 -24.90 -18.02 0.98
CA VAL A 547 -24.55 -16.90 1.88
C VAL A 547 -24.05 -17.44 3.20
N ALA A 548 -22.75 -17.28 3.47
CA ALA A 548 -22.09 -17.57 4.74
C ALA A 548 -21.58 -16.26 5.37
N ILE A 549 -22.18 -15.83 6.49
CA ILE A 549 -21.79 -14.60 7.19
C ILE A 549 -21.52 -14.92 8.66
N GLY A 550 -20.31 -14.65 9.12
CA GLY A 550 -19.85 -14.91 10.50
C GLY A 550 -18.58 -15.77 10.54
N ASN A 551 -17.84 -15.68 11.66
CA ASN A 551 -16.61 -16.46 11.86
C ASN A 551 -16.91 -17.97 11.81
N GLY A 552 -16.22 -18.70 10.92
CA GLY A 552 -16.41 -20.16 10.76
C GLY A 552 -17.77 -20.59 10.19
N SER A 553 -18.60 -19.66 9.72
CA SER A 553 -19.89 -19.99 9.08
C SER A 553 -19.69 -20.78 7.78
N LYS A 554 -20.58 -21.74 7.50
CA LYS A 554 -20.46 -22.68 6.37
C LYS A 554 -21.80 -22.83 5.64
N ALA A 555 -21.91 -22.22 4.45
CA ALA A 555 -23.01 -22.47 3.52
C ALA A 555 -22.51 -23.36 2.37
N GLN A 556 -22.86 -24.64 2.44
CA GLN A 556 -22.38 -25.66 1.49
C GLN A 556 -23.49 -26.26 0.64
N GLY A 557 -24.78 -26.03 0.93
CA GLY A 557 -25.87 -26.40 0.01
C GLY A 557 -26.16 -25.30 -1.01
N MET A 558 -26.64 -25.63 -2.21
CA MET A 558 -27.09 -24.64 -3.19
C MET A 558 -28.23 -23.78 -2.62
N ASN A 559 -28.21 -22.46 -2.86
CA ASN A 559 -29.21 -21.53 -2.30
C ASN A 559 -29.33 -21.54 -0.76
N SER A 560 -28.30 -22.03 -0.05
CA SER A 560 -28.31 -22.11 1.42
C SER A 560 -27.77 -20.84 2.08
N VAL A 561 -28.22 -20.61 3.32
CA VAL A 561 -27.85 -19.46 4.15
C VAL A 561 -27.34 -19.92 5.51
N ALA A 562 -26.14 -19.51 5.87
CA ALA A 562 -25.51 -19.69 7.18
C ALA A 562 -25.16 -18.32 7.77
N LEU A 563 -25.85 -17.88 8.82
CA LEU A 563 -25.69 -16.55 9.43
C LEU A 563 -25.34 -16.63 10.92
N GLY A 564 -24.22 -16.06 11.32
CA GLY A 564 -23.68 -16.09 12.67
C GLY A 564 -22.53 -17.09 12.81
N GLY A 565 -21.70 -16.89 13.84
CA GLY A 565 -20.52 -17.71 14.10
C GLY A 565 -20.86 -19.20 14.18
N ASP A 566 -20.03 -20.04 13.55
CA ASP A 566 -20.15 -21.50 13.49
C ASP A 566 -21.48 -22.05 12.94
N SER A 567 -22.30 -21.23 12.26
CA SER A 567 -23.54 -21.71 11.63
C SER A 567 -23.22 -22.60 10.44
N VAL A 568 -23.87 -23.75 10.32
CA VAL A 568 -23.61 -24.75 9.27
C VAL A 568 -24.90 -25.07 8.53
N ALA A 569 -24.95 -24.74 7.24
CA ALA A 569 -26.02 -25.09 6.31
C ALA A 569 -25.43 -25.98 5.21
N SER A 570 -25.39 -27.30 5.45
CA SER A 570 -24.54 -28.24 4.68
C SER A 570 -25.28 -29.38 3.98
N ALA A 571 -26.61 -29.31 3.86
CA ALA A 571 -27.35 -30.21 2.98
C ALA A 571 -27.10 -29.89 1.50
N ASN A 572 -27.79 -30.55 0.57
CA ASN A 572 -27.63 -30.33 -0.86
C ASN A 572 -28.19 -28.98 -1.31
N ALA A 573 -29.36 -28.55 -0.81
CA ALA A 573 -29.98 -27.29 -1.19
C ALA A 573 -31.00 -26.71 -0.19
N TYR A 574 -31.21 -25.39 -0.29
CA TYR A 574 -32.28 -24.63 0.36
C TYR A 574 -32.31 -24.74 1.89
N THR A 575 -31.14 -24.70 2.54
CA THR A 575 -31.04 -24.81 4.00
C THR A 575 -30.75 -23.48 4.68
N ILE A 576 -31.29 -23.30 5.88
CA ILE A 576 -31.12 -22.08 6.69
C ILE A 576 -30.53 -22.47 8.05
N ALA A 577 -29.36 -21.94 8.36
CA ALA A 577 -28.72 -22.07 9.67
C ALA A 577 -28.42 -20.68 10.23
N VAL A 578 -28.89 -20.38 11.45
CA VAL A 578 -28.69 -19.05 12.06
C VAL A 578 -28.26 -19.17 13.53
N GLY A 579 -27.30 -18.33 13.95
CA GLY A 579 -26.89 -18.17 15.34
C GLY A 579 -26.15 -19.38 15.93
N GLY A 580 -25.36 -20.10 15.12
CA GLY A 580 -24.69 -21.34 15.51
C GLY A 580 -25.58 -22.57 15.40
N GLY A 581 -26.59 -22.52 14.51
CA GLY A 581 -27.41 -23.67 14.12
C GLY A 581 -26.72 -24.59 13.12
N ASN A 582 -27.12 -25.86 13.07
CA ASN A 582 -26.56 -26.89 12.21
C ASN A 582 -27.68 -27.60 11.41
N ALA A 583 -27.90 -27.15 10.17
CA ALA A 583 -28.90 -27.68 9.27
C ALA A 583 -28.29 -28.59 8.20
N THR A 584 -28.47 -29.90 8.35
CA THR A 584 -27.87 -30.92 7.46
C THR A 584 -28.87 -31.65 6.56
N GLY A 585 -30.18 -31.40 6.70
CA GLY A 585 -31.22 -31.95 5.81
C GLY A 585 -31.67 -30.93 4.75
N ASP A 586 -32.06 -31.39 3.56
CA ASP A 586 -32.55 -30.50 2.48
C ASP A 586 -33.83 -29.76 2.91
N TYR A 587 -33.99 -28.50 2.51
CA TYR A 587 -35.14 -27.65 2.90
C TYR A 587 -35.30 -27.46 4.43
N SER A 588 -34.27 -27.74 5.23
CA SER A 588 -34.35 -27.66 6.68
C SER A 588 -33.89 -26.30 7.24
N MET A 589 -34.35 -26.01 8.46
CA MET A 589 -34.09 -24.75 9.15
C MET A 589 -33.64 -25.02 10.60
N ALA A 590 -32.44 -24.57 10.96
CA ALA A 590 -31.90 -24.63 12.31
C ALA A 590 -31.51 -23.23 12.80
N ILE A 591 -32.27 -22.68 13.76
CA ILE A 591 -32.08 -21.32 14.27
C ILE A 591 -31.86 -21.35 15.78
N GLY A 592 -30.70 -20.86 16.21
CA GLY A 592 -30.26 -20.80 17.60
C GLY A 592 -29.02 -21.66 17.85
N LYS A 593 -28.22 -21.27 18.85
CA LYS A 593 -26.96 -21.96 19.19
C LYS A 593 -27.23 -23.43 19.50
N GLY A 594 -26.53 -24.34 18.81
CA GLY A 594 -26.66 -25.79 19.01
C GLY A 594 -27.96 -26.39 18.47
N SER A 595 -28.83 -25.60 17.83
CA SER A 595 -30.00 -26.13 17.12
C SER A 595 -29.54 -27.04 15.98
N LYS A 596 -30.27 -28.12 15.71
CA LYS A 596 -29.88 -29.13 14.74
C LYS A 596 -31.07 -29.68 13.98
N THR A 597 -30.92 -29.81 12.66
CA THR A 597 -31.84 -30.59 11.82
C THR A 597 -31.06 -31.66 11.06
N SER A 598 -31.48 -32.93 11.16
CA SER A 598 -30.79 -34.07 10.53
C SER A 598 -31.52 -34.67 9.33
N GLY A 599 -32.82 -34.42 9.18
CA GLY A 599 -33.62 -34.88 8.04
C GLY A 599 -34.17 -33.71 7.22
N GLY A 600 -34.58 -33.98 5.98
CA GLY A 600 -35.15 -32.96 5.11
C GLY A 600 -36.47 -32.38 5.67
N ASN A 601 -36.78 -31.13 5.35
CA ASN A 601 -37.96 -30.38 5.81
C ASN A 601 -38.08 -30.20 7.34
N GLY A 602 -37.03 -30.53 8.12
CA GLY A 602 -37.04 -30.33 9.58
C GLY A 602 -36.92 -28.85 9.96
N ILE A 603 -37.62 -28.44 11.02
CA ILE A 603 -37.53 -27.10 11.61
C ILE A 603 -37.11 -27.24 13.07
N ALA A 604 -35.98 -26.65 13.44
CA ALA A 604 -35.49 -26.54 14.81
C ALA A 604 -35.25 -25.07 15.17
N LEU A 605 -36.07 -24.50 16.06
CA LEU A 605 -35.98 -23.11 16.49
C LEU A 605 -35.85 -23.04 18.02
N GLY A 606 -34.67 -22.64 18.49
CA GLY A 606 -34.35 -22.56 19.92
C GLY A 606 -32.96 -23.11 20.23
N ASN A 607 -32.40 -22.71 21.37
CA ASN A 607 -31.11 -23.23 21.81
C ASN A 607 -31.20 -24.75 22.05
N ASN A 608 -30.32 -25.51 21.39
CA ASN A 608 -30.29 -26.98 21.38
C ASN A 608 -31.60 -27.65 20.91
N ALA A 609 -32.46 -26.96 20.16
CA ALA A 609 -33.62 -27.60 19.53
C ALA A 609 -33.13 -28.64 18.50
N THR A 610 -33.72 -29.83 18.48
CA THR A 610 -33.36 -30.92 17.55
C THR A 610 -34.58 -31.39 16.79
N GLY A 611 -34.53 -31.31 15.46
CA GLY A 611 -35.54 -31.87 14.55
C GLY A 611 -34.96 -32.94 13.64
N ALA A 612 -35.63 -34.08 13.51
CA ALA A 612 -35.35 -35.06 12.46
C ALA A 612 -36.08 -34.70 11.14
N GLY A 613 -36.45 -35.68 10.32
CA GLY A 613 -37.12 -35.44 9.03
C GLY A 613 -38.57 -34.95 9.17
N SER A 614 -38.94 -33.94 8.39
CA SER A 614 -40.29 -33.36 8.33
C SER A 614 -40.89 -33.06 9.71
N SER A 615 -40.04 -32.63 10.65
CA SER A 615 -40.38 -32.44 12.05
C SER A 615 -40.40 -30.96 12.44
N ILE A 616 -41.07 -30.64 13.55
CA ILE A 616 -41.13 -29.28 14.10
C ILE A 616 -40.69 -29.32 15.56
N ALA A 617 -39.52 -28.76 15.87
CA ALA A 617 -38.98 -28.61 17.22
C ALA A 617 -38.83 -27.12 17.55
N LEU A 618 -39.74 -26.59 18.38
CA LEU A 618 -39.78 -25.18 18.77
C LEU A 618 -39.60 -25.03 20.28
N GLY A 619 -38.48 -24.47 20.73
CA GLY A 619 -38.18 -24.23 22.15
C GLY A 619 -36.77 -24.63 22.55
N GLN A 620 -36.34 -24.19 23.73
CA GLN A 620 -35.05 -24.62 24.27
C GLN A 620 -35.07 -26.14 24.56
N ASN A 621 -34.08 -26.88 24.06
CA ASN A 621 -33.95 -28.33 24.19
C ASN A 621 -35.17 -29.14 23.69
N SER A 622 -36.03 -28.56 22.83
CA SER A 622 -37.12 -29.31 22.22
C SER A 622 -36.55 -30.39 21.29
N ASN A 623 -37.04 -31.62 21.37
CA ASN A 623 -36.59 -32.73 20.53
C ASN A 623 -37.78 -33.36 19.79
N ALA A 624 -37.73 -33.40 18.46
CA ALA A 624 -38.73 -34.00 17.59
C ALA A 624 -38.09 -35.06 16.66
N SER A 625 -38.63 -36.28 16.69
CA SER A 625 -38.32 -37.35 15.73
C SER A 625 -39.00 -37.09 14.38
N ASN A 626 -38.96 -38.07 13.46
CA ASN A 626 -39.54 -37.92 12.12
C ASN A 626 -41.05 -37.68 12.16
N TYR A 627 -41.54 -36.72 11.39
CA TYR A 627 -42.95 -36.31 11.34
C TYR A 627 -43.53 -35.87 12.71
N ALA A 628 -42.67 -35.66 13.70
CA ALA A 628 -43.07 -35.33 15.07
C ALA A 628 -43.12 -33.81 15.30
N ILE A 629 -43.89 -33.43 16.30
CA ILE A 629 -44.14 -32.03 16.68
C ILE A 629 -43.79 -31.86 18.16
N SER A 630 -42.74 -31.09 18.46
CA SER A 630 -42.26 -30.78 19.81
C SER A 630 -42.29 -29.27 20.05
N LEU A 631 -43.24 -28.78 20.86
CA LEU A 631 -43.44 -27.36 21.14
C LEU A 631 -43.27 -27.09 22.64
N GLY A 632 -42.28 -26.26 22.99
CA GLY A 632 -42.03 -25.78 24.34
C GLY A 632 -40.66 -26.19 24.89
N THR A 633 -40.26 -25.53 25.98
CA THR A 633 -38.99 -25.79 26.66
C THR A 633 -38.94 -27.22 27.21
N ASN A 634 -37.90 -27.97 26.84
CA ASN A 634 -37.69 -29.38 27.16
C ASN A 634 -38.82 -30.32 26.70
N ALA A 635 -39.63 -29.94 25.71
CA ALA A 635 -40.61 -30.84 25.09
C ALA A 635 -39.91 -31.95 24.30
N LYS A 636 -40.43 -33.18 24.37
CA LYS A 636 -39.82 -34.39 23.80
C LYS A 636 -40.87 -35.20 23.05
N ALA A 637 -40.88 -35.07 21.73
CA ALA A 637 -41.62 -35.92 20.81
C ALA A 637 -40.63 -36.91 20.16
N THR A 638 -40.13 -37.87 20.95
CA THR A 638 -38.94 -38.67 20.60
C THR A 638 -39.25 -39.90 19.73
N SER A 639 -40.51 -40.10 19.38
CA SER A 639 -40.95 -41.17 18.48
C SER A 639 -41.61 -40.59 17.24
N ASN A 640 -41.69 -41.40 16.18
CA ASN A 640 -42.29 -40.95 14.91
C ASN A 640 -43.77 -40.58 15.10
N ASP A 641 -44.21 -39.57 14.36
CA ASP A 641 -45.61 -39.11 14.33
C ASP A 641 -46.17 -38.68 15.70
N SER A 642 -45.28 -38.41 16.67
CA SER A 642 -45.66 -38.02 18.03
C SER A 642 -45.82 -36.50 18.19
N ILE A 643 -46.66 -36.07 19.13
CA ILE A 643 -46.92 -34.67 19.43
C ILE A 643 -46.65 -34.43 20.92
N ALA A 644 -45.65 -33.62 21.24
CA ALA A 644 -45.38 -33.14 22.60
C ALA A 644 -45.50 -31.61 22.64
N ALA A 645 -46.53 -31.08 23.28
CA ALA A 645 -46.77 -29.64 23.36
C ALA A 645 -46.93 -29.17 24.82
N GLY A 646 -45.99 -28.34 25.29
CA GLY A 646 -45.92 -27.84 26.66
C GLY A 646 -44.55 -28.04 27.29
N THR A 647 -44.25 -27.28 28.35
CA THR A 647 -42.98 -27.41 29.07
C THR A 647 -42.83 -28.83 29.64
N GLN A 648 -41.75 -29.52 29.26
CA GLN A 648 -41.47 -30.92 29.66
C GLN A 648 -42.54 -31.94 29.22
N ALA A 649 -43.36 -31.65 28.22
CA ALA A 649 -44.23 -32.66 27.62
C ALA A 649 -43.39 -33.78 26.98
N ASN A 650 -43.78 -35.04 27.15
CA ASN A 650 -43.00 -36.21 26.72
C ASN A 650 -43.88 -37.24 25.99
N ALA A 651 -43.93 -37.16 24.67
CA ALA A 651 -44.52 -38.19 23.83
C ALA A 651 -43.40 -39.16 23.38
N SER A 652 -43.22 -40.23 24.15
CA SER A 652 -42.14 -41.20 23.97
C SER A 652 -42.55 -42.46 23.21
N GLY A 653 -43.82 -42.57 22.79
CA GLY A 653 -44.31 -43.63 21.93
C GLY A 653 -44.72 -43.13 20.55
N ILE A 654 -44.66 -44.03 19.56
CA ILE A 654 -45.09 -43.78 18.18
C ILE A 654 -46.57 -43.35 18.20
N ASN A 655 -46.93 -42.30 17.45
CA ASN A 655 -48.28 -41.73 17.42
C ASN A 655 -48.80 -41.20 18.78
N GLY A 656 -47.92 -41.05 19.79
CA GLY A 656 -48.30 -40.55 21.11
C GLY A 656 -48.58 -39.04 21.10
N VAL A 657 -49.59 -38.60 21.85
CA VAL A 657 -49.98 -37.18 21.98
C VAL A 657 -49.91 -36.78 23.45
N ALA A 658 -48.92 -35.96 23.81
CA ALA A 658 -48.75 -35.38 25.13
C ALA A 658 -48.89 -33.86 25.08
N ILE A 659 -50.00 -33.32 25.56
CA ILE A 659 -50.29 -31.88 25.54
C ILE A 659 -50.53 -31.38 26.97
N GLY A 660 -49.67 -30.50 27.45
CA GLY A 660 -49.68 -29.96 28.80
C GLY A 660 -48.31 -30.03 29.48
N LYS A 661 -48.10 -29.21 30.51
CA LYS A 661 -46.85 -29.22 31.30
C LYS A 661 -46.65 -30.60 31.93
N GLN A 662 -45.53 -31.27 31.63
CA GLN A 662 -45.20 -32.62 32.10
C GLN A 662 -46.22 -33.71 31.71
N ALA A 663 -47.02 -33.52 30.66
CA ALA A 663 -47.84 -34.60 30.11
C ALA A 663 -46.93 -35.70 29.53
N SER A 664 -47.27 -36.98 29.69
CA SER A 664 -46.49 -38.09 29.16
C SER A 664 -47.36 -39.14 28.47
N ALA A 665 -47.00 -39.49 27.24
CA ALA A 665 -47.75 -40.40 26.38
C ALA A 665 -46.83 -41.54 25.84
N GLY A 666 -47.31 -42.78 25.94
CA GLY A 666 -46.75 -43.98 25.31
C GLY A 666 -47.25 -44.19 23.86
N ILE A 667 -47.22 -45.43 23.36
CA ILE A 667 -47.56 -45.73 21.95
C ILE A 667 -49.06 -45.54 21.72
N SER A 668 -49.43 -44.82 20.65
CA SER A 668 -50.81 -44.57 20.23
C SER A 668 -51.73 -44.11 21.37
N SER A 669 -51.17 -43.31 22.29
CA SER A 669 -51.82 -42.89 23.53
C SER A 669 -52.02 -41.38 23.56
N VAL A 670 -52.96 -40.91 24.39
CA VAL A 670 -53.29 -39.47 24.51
C VAL A 670 -53.25 -39.03 25.97
N ALA A 671 -52.32 -38.15 26.31
CA ALA A 671 -52.23 -37.46 27.59
C ALA A 671 -52.50 -35.96 27.39
N LEU A 672 -53.66 -35.47 27.83
CA LEU A 672 -54.06 -34.06 27.70
C LEU A 672 -54.36 -33.46 29.08
N GLY A 673 -53.48 -32.57 29.54
CA GLY A 673 -53.56 -31.94 30.88
C GLY A 673 -52.18 -31.79 31.53
N LYS A 674 -52.08 -30.94 32.57
CA LYS A 674 -50.85 -30.84 33.37
C LYS A 674 -50.59 -32.21 34.03
N SER A 675 -49.38 -32.76 33.89
CA SER A 675 -48.99 -34.02 34.52
C SER A 675 -49.90 -35.22 34.17
N ALA A 676 -50.67 -35.15 33.07
CA ALA A 676 -51.44 -36.30 32.57
C ALA A 676 -50.47 -37.42 32.14
N ASN A 677 -50.76 -38.67 32.50
CA ASN A 677 -49.87 -39.80 32.30
C ASN A 677 -50.61 -40.96 31.63
N ALA A 678 -50.39 -41.10 30.33
CA ALA A 678 -50.87 -42.18 29.47
C ALA A 678 -49.66 -42.95 28.88
N THR A 679 -48.69 -43.31 29.72
CA THR A 679 -47.44 -43.97 29.27
C THR A 679 -47.61 -45.42 28.82
N LYS A 680 -48.80 -45.98 28.99
CA LYS A 680 -49.12 -47.34 28.51
C LYS A 680 -49.72 -47.28 27.12
N ASP A 681 -49.51 -48.34 26.34
CA ASP A 681 -49.93 -48.35 24.94
C ASP A 681 -51.47 -48.26 24.83
N TYR A 682 -51.94 -47.52 23.82
CA TYR A 682 -53.36 -47.31 23.54
C TYR A 682 -54.17 -46.68 24.69
N SER A 683 -53.50 -46.10 25.69
CA SER A 683 -54.16 -45.50 26.86
C SER A 683 -54.54 -44.03 26.65
N VAL A 684 -55.50 -43.54 27.41
CA VAL A 684 -55.98 -42.15 27.37
C VAL A 684 -56.02 -41.57 28.78
N ALA A 685 -55.38 -40.44 29.01
CA ALA A 685 -55.44 -39.66 30.24
C ALA A 685 -55.84 -38.22 29.91
N LEU A 686 -57.08 -37.84 30.26
CA LEU A 686 -57.65 -36.53 29.98
C LEU A 686 -57.94 -35.80 31.29
N GLY A 687 -57.05 -34.90 31.71
CA GLY A 687 -57.19 -34.11 32.94
C GLY A 687 -55.86 -33.88 33.66
N ASP A 688 -55.83 -32.88 34.53
CA ASP A 688 -54.67 -32.61 35.40
C ASP A 688 -54.38 -33.81 36.31
N SER A 689 -53.17 -34.37 36.25
CA SER A 689 -52.75 -35.57 36.97
C SER A 689 -53.55 -36.84 36.68
N ALA A 690 -54.36 -36.88 35.61
CA ALA A 690 -55.04 -38.11 35.19
C ALA A 690 -54.00 -39.19 34.84
N THR A 691 -54.18 -40.41 35.31
CA THR A 691 -53.19 -41.50 35.16
C THR A 691 -53.85 -42.80 34.69
N ALA A 692 -53.52 -43.22 33.47
CA ALA A 692 -53.87 -44.52 32.94
C ALA A 692 -52.73 -45.52 33.22
N THR A 693 -53.00 -46.55 34.02
CA THR A 693 -51.99 -47.43 34.60
C THR A 693 -51.70 -48.69 33.79
N SER A 694 -52.60 -49.08 32.89
CA SER A 694 -52.50 -50.27 32.02
C SER A 694 -52.75 -49.95 30.54
N THR A 695 -52.44 -50.90 29.66
CA THR A 695 -52.74 -50.80 28.22
C THR A 695 -54.25 -50.67 28.00
N TYR A 696 -54.68 -49.84 27.05
CA TYR A 696 -56.10 -49.54 26.73
C TYR A 696 -56.91 -48.83 27.82
N ASP A 697 -56.30 -48.45 28.93
CA ASP A 697 -56.99 -47.74 30.02
C ASP A 697 -57.40 -46.32 29.61
N VAL A 698 -58.50 -45.84 30.17
CA VAL A 698 -59.00 -44.47 29.97
C VAL A 698 -59.24 -43.79 31.32
N ALA A 699 -58.43 -42.81 31.70
CA ALA A 699 -58.61 -41.96 32.87
C ALA A 699 -59.19 -40.59 32.46
N LEU A 700 -60.40 -40.25 32.95
CA LEU A 700 -61.13 -39.03 32.60
C LEU A 700 -61.33 -38.14 33.82
N GLY A 701 -60.83 -36.91 33.75
CA GLY A 701 -60.94 -35.90 34.80
C GLY A 701 -59.68 -35.75 35.66
N LYS A 702 -59.61 -34.63 36.39
CA LYS A 702 -58.50 -34.33 37.30
C LYS A 702 -58.32 -35.44 38.34
N ASP A 703 -57.08 -35.86 38.58
CA ASP A 703 -56.69 -36.89 39.56
C ASP A 703 -57.36 -38.27 39.36
N SER A 704 -57.98 -38.53 38.20
CA SER A 704 -58.54 -39.84 37.88
C SER A 704 -57.42 -40.86 37.68
N LYS A 705 -57.59 -42.06 38.23
CA LYS A 705 -56.58 -43.11 38.17
C LYS A 705 -57.23 -44.46 37.91
N THR A 706 -56.84 -45.12 36.83
CA THR A 706 -57.29 -46.49 36.58
C THR A 706 -56.62 -47.48 37.54
N SER A 707 -57.29 -48.59 37.76
CA SER A 707 -56.80 -49.74 38.53
C SER A 707 -56.87 -50.99 37.67
N THR A 708 -56.25 -52.09 38.12
CA THR A 708 -56.31 -53.37 37.40
C THR A 708 -57.76 -53.83 37.24
N ALA A 709 -58.14 -54.24 36.02
CA ALA A 709 -59.46 -54.83 35.76
C ALA A 709 -59.69 -56.06 36.66
N ALA A 710 -60.69 -56.00 37.54
CA ALA A 710 -61.06 -57.12 38.40
C ALA A 710 -62.06 -58.03 37.67
N ALA A 711 -61.75 -59.32 37.56
CA ALA A 711 -62.72 -60.31 37.07
C ALA A 711 -63.72 -60.64 38.19
N LEU A 712 -64.95 -60.12 38.09
CA LEU A 712 -66.05 -60.55 38.95
C LEU A 712 -66.69 -61.83 38.38
N THR A 713 -66.40 -62.97 39.00
CA THR A 713 -66.89 -64.30 38.54
C THR A 713 -68.26 -64.69 39.10
N SER A 714 -68.67 -64.17 40.26
CA SER A 714 -70.02 -64.34 40.83
C SER A 714 -70.35 -63.21 41.83
N VAL A 715 -71.64 -62.91 42.02
CA VAL A 715 -72.13 -61.99 43.06
C VAL A 715 -72.94 -62.78 44.10
N LYS A 716 -72.56 -62.67 45.38
CA LYS A 716 -73.27 -63.30 46.49
C LYS A 716 -74.00 -62.27 47.34
N VAL A 717 -75.28 -62.49 47.61
CA VAL A 717 -76.09 -61.70 48.53
C VAL A 717 -76.57 -62.62 49.64
N GLY A 718 -76.18 -62.34 50.90
CA GLY A 718 -76.58 -63.18 52.05
C GLY A 718 -76.06 -64.63 52.02
N GLY A 719 -74.97 -64.90 51.30
CA GLY A 719 -74.42 -66.25 51.13
C GLY A 719 -74.97 -67.04 49.94
N VAL A 720 -76.02 -66.55 49.27
CA VAL A 720 -76.62 -67.16 48.07
C VAL A 720 -76.05 -66.51 46.82
N GLU A 721 -75.66 -67.32 45.84
CA GLU A 721 -75.22 -66.86 44.52
C GLU A 721 -76.44 -66.44 43.70
N VAL A 722 -76.54 -65.13 43.39
CA VAL A 722 -77.75 -64.51 42.78
C VAL A 722 -77.56 -64.17 41.29
N GLY A 723 -76.53 -64.71 40.65
CA GLY A 723 -76.33 -64.63 39.21
C GLY A 723 -74.88 -64.87 38.80
N THR A 724 -74.70 -65.45 37.61
CA THR A 724 -73.46 -65.30 36.85
C THR A 724 -73.48 -63.90 36.24
N THR A 725 -72.39 -63.16 36.40
CA THR A 725 -72.26 -61.85 35.74
C THR A 725 -72.40 -62.07 34.23
N GLY A 726 -73.21 -61.24 33.57
CA GLY A 726 -73.31 -61.26 32.11
C GLY A 726 -71.92 -61.22 31.48
N ARG A 727 -71.78 -61.77 30.28
CA ARG A 727 -70.54 -62.07 29.51
C ARG A 727 -69.55 -60.91 29.29
N GLY A 728 -69.65 -59.80 30.02
CA GLY A 728 -68.77 -58.63 29.99
C GLY A 728 -67.55 -58.69 30.92
N GLY A 729 -67.24 -59.83 31.57
CA GLY A 729 -65.92 -60.02 32.17
C GLY A 729 -64.88 -60.25 31.05
N PRO A 730 -63.91 -59.37 30.81
CA PRO A 730 -62.95 -59.58 29.74
C PRO A 730 -61.98 -60.69 30.13
N THR A 731 -62.17 -61.89 29.59
CA THR A 731 -61.05 -62.80 29.30
C THR A 731 -60.25 -62.19 28.15
N GLY A 732 -59.40 -61.21 28.46
CA GLY A 732 -58.42 -60.65 27.53
C GLY A 732 -58.49 -59.12 27.35
N GLY A 733 -57.45 -58.44 27.81
CA GLY A 733 -56.85 -57.29 27.12
C GLY A 733 -57.52 -55.92 27.12
N ASN A 734 -58.81 -55.77 27.43
CA ASN A 734 -59.49 -54.47 27.26
C ASN A 734 -59.49 -53.70 28.60
N GLY A 735 -58.73 -52.61 28.68
CA GLY A 735 -58.53 -51.80 29.90
C GLY A 735 -59.80 -51.20 30.51
N VAL A 736 -59.66 -50.43 31.60
CA VAL A 736 -60.79 -49.85 32.35
C VAL A 736 -60.96 -48.35 32.11
N VAL A 737 -62.20 -47.87 32.21
CA VAL A 737 -62.50 -46.43 32.23
C VAL A 737 -62.63 -45.96 33.68
N ALA A 738 -61.74 -45.09 34.14
CA ALA A 738 -61.82 -44.45 35.46
C ALA A 738 -62.26 -42.98 35.32
N VAL A 739 -63.35 -42.61 35.99
CA VAL A 739 -63.83 -41.23 36.11
C VAL A 739 -63.39 -40.55 37.42
N GLY A 740 -62.59 -41.24 38.23
CA GLY A 740 -62.13 -40.79 39.54
C GLY A 740 -61.00 -41.67 40.07
N SER A 741 -60.77 -41.61 41.38
CA SER A 741 -59.85 -42.48 42.12
C SER A 741 -60.49 -42.94 43.42
N GLU A 742 -59.84 -43.84 44.16
CA GLU A 742 -60.35 -44.34 45.45
C GLU A 742 -60.67 -43.22 46.46
N SER A 743 -59.95 -42.11 46.39
CA SER A 743 -60.14 -40.94 47.25
C SER A 743 -60.95 -39.81 46.61
N ASN A 744 -61.28 -39.89 45.32
CA ASN A 744 -61.98 -38.85 44.57
C ASN A 744 -62.92 -39.46 43.52
N LEU A 745 -64.05 -39.99 43.99
CA LEU A 745 -65.06 -40.63 43.14
C LEU A 745 -65.94 -39.58 42.46
N ARG A 746 -66.34 -39.85 41.22
CA ARG A 746 -67.29 -39.01 40.48
C ARG A 746 -68.57 -39.77 40.16
N ARG A 747 -69.69 -39.04 40.20
CA ARG A 747 -70.95 -39.52 39.63
C ARG A 747 -70.87 -39.43 38.12
N VAL A 748 -71.23 -40.51 37.43
CA VAL A 748 -71.60 -40.46 36.02
C VAL A 748 -73.07 -40.08 35.96
N GLN A 749 -73.35 -38.86 35.50
CA GLN A 749 -74.71 -38.31 35.46
C GLN A 749 -75.29 -38.41 34.05
N TYR A 750 -76.63 -38.40 33.95
CA TYR A 750 -77.38 -38.52 32.69
C TYR A 750 -77.18 -39.86 31.96
N VAL A 751 -77.06 -40.96 32.71
CA VAL A 751 -77.01 -42.32 32.16
C VAL A 751 -78.44 -42.79 31.87
N ALA A 752 -78.75 -43.05 30.59
CA ALA A 752 -80.02 -43.65 30.18
C ALA A 752 -80.20 -45.06 30.78
N ALA A 753 -81.44 -45.55 30.84
CA ALA A 753 -81.69 -46.90 31.35
C ALA A 753 -81.08 -47.95 30.41
N GLY A 754 -80.17 -48.79 30.94
CA GLY A 754 -79.55 -49.88 30.19
C GLY A 754 -80.50 -51.05 29.95
N VAL A 755 -80.27 -51.88 28.94
CA VAL A 755 -81.09 -53.08 28.77
C VAL A 755 -80.86 -54.06 29.93
N LEU A 756 -81.93 -54.64 30.48
CA LEU A 756 -81.83 -55.63 31.56
C LEU A 756 -82.10 -57.04 31.02
N ASN A 757 -81.04 -57.72 30.56
CA ASN A 757 -81.07 -59.14 30.19
C ASN A 757 -79.73 -59.82 30.53
N SER A 758 -79.67 -61.15 30.43
CA SER A 758 -78.50 -61.95 30.82
C SER A 758 -77.21 -61.69 30.02
N THR A 759 -77.31 -60.99 28.88
CA THR A 759 -76.17 -60.66 28.00
C THR A 759 -75.79 -59.17 28.00
N SER A 760 -76.54 -58.33 28.71
CA SER A 760 -76.36 -56.87 28.66
C SER A 760 -75.03 -56.43 29.29
N THR A 761 -74.39 -55.45 28.65
CA THR A 761 -73.18 -54.77 29.13
C THR A 761 -73.42 -53.27 29.35
N ASP A 762 -74.67 -52.83 29.29
CA ASP A 762 -75.04 -51.43 29.50
C ASP A 762 -74.89 -51.04 30.98
N ALA A 763 -74.57 -49.78 31.25
CA ALA A 763 -74.60 -49.25 32.60
C ALA A 763 -76.04 -49.19 33.13
N VAL A 764 -76.24 -49.63 34.38
CA VAL A 764 -77.54 -49.54 35.06
C VAL A 764 -77.63 -48.20 35.79
N ASN A 765 -78.73 -47.48 35.61
CA ASN A 765 -78.93 -46.19 36.28
C ASN A 765 -79.68 -46.33 37.62
N GLY A 766 -79.73 -45.22 38.38
CA GLY A 766 -80.39 -45.21 39.70
C GLY A 766 -81.89 -45.54 39.66
N SER A 767 -82.59 -45.22 38.57
CA SER A 767 -84.03 -45.52 38.43
C SER A 767 -84.32 -47.02 38.28
N GLN A 768 -83.43 -47.76 37.61
CA GLN A 768 -83.56 -49.21 37.44
C GLN A 768 -83.28 -49.95 38.75
N LEU A 769 -82.25 -49.54 39.49
CA LEU A 769 -81.96 -50.09 40.81
C LEU A 769 -83.06 -49.74 41.82
N TYR A 770 -83.60 -48.51 41.75
CA TYR A 770 -84.72 -48.10 42.58
C TYR A 770 -85.98 -48.93 42.30
N ALA A 771 -86.28 -49.27 41.04
CA ALA A 771 -87.38 -50.16 40.69
C ALA A 771 -87.23 -51.57 41.30
N VAL A 772 -86.01 -52.11 41.34
CA VAL A 772 -85.71 -53.39 42.01
C VAL A 772 -85.84 -53.27 43.53
N ALA A 773 -85.37 -52.17 44.13
CA ALA A 773 -85.49 -51.91 45.56
C ALA A 773 -86.96 -51.76 46.00
N MET A 774 -87.79 -51.09 45.21
CA MET A 774 -89.24 -51.00 45.46
C MET A 774 -89.93 -52.37 45.41
N ALA A 775 -89.55 -53.25 44.47
CA ALA A 775 -90.08 -54.60 44.39
C ALA A 775 -89.69 -55.45 45.62
N ALA A 776 -88.45 -55.29 46.12
CA ALA A 776 -87.98 -55.96 47.34
C ALA A 776 -88.66 -55.44 48.62
N ASP A 777 -88.86 -54.12 48.75
CA ASP A 777 -89.50 -53.49 49.92
C ASP A 777 -91.01 -53.82 49.97
N SER A 778 -91.68 -53.87 48.81
CA SER A 778 -93.05 -54.38 48.70
C SER A 778 -93.17 -55.85 49.12
N THR A 779 -92.12 -56.65 48.95
CA THR A 779 -92.09 -58.06 49.39
C THR A 779 -91.87 -58.16 50.91
N ALA A 780 -91.05 -57.28 51.49
CA ALA A 780 -90.82 -57.20 52.94
C ALA A 780 -92.05 -56.66 53.72
N SER A 781 -92.81 -55.73 53.14
CA SER A 781 -94.04 -55.21 53.77
C SER A 781 -95.14 -56.28 53.84
N VAL A 782 -95.30 -57.10 52.79
CA VAL A 782 -96.23 -58.24 52.75
C VAL A 782 -95.89 -59.28 53.83
N ALA A 783 -94.61 -59.56 54.06
CA ALA A 783 -94.16 -60.46 55.13
C ALA A 783 -94.48 -59.93 56.55
N SER A 784 -94.45 -58.61 56.74
CA SER A 784 -94.75 -57.93 58.01
C SER A 784 -96.25 -57.93 58.35
N THR A 785 -97.11 -57.81 57.34
CA THR A 785 -98.58 -57.88 57.47
C THR A 785 -99.07 -59.31 57.77
N ALA A 786 -98.38 -60.33 57.26
CA ALA A 786 -98.67 -61.74 57.58
C ALA A 786 -98.40 -62.07 59.07
N PHE A 787 -97.32 -61.53 59.65
CA PHE A 787 -96.96 -61.75 61.06
C PHE A 787 -97.97 -61.12 62.04
N SER A 788 -98.47 -59.92 61.75
CA SER A 788 -99.46 -59.22 62.58
C SER A 788 -100.86 -59.86 62.53
N THR A 789 -101.24 -60.47 61.41
CA THR A 789 -102.50 -61.22 61.26
C THR A 789 -102.50 -62.51 62.11
N ALA A 790 -101.35 -63.18 62.23
CA ALA A 790 -101.20 -64.38 63.07
C ALA A 790 -101.36 -64.08 64.58
N THR A 791 -100.96 -62.90 65.05
CA THR A 791 -101.11 -62.50 66.47
C THR A 791 -102.57 -62.23 66.86
N VAL A 792 -103.39 -61.67 65.96
CA VAL A 792 -104.82 -61.36 66.18
C VAL A 792 -105.70 -62.62 66.12
N ALA A 793 -105.34 -63.61 65.31
CA ALA A 793 -106.02 -64.91 65.30
C ALA A 793 -105.88 -65.67 66.65
N ASN A 794 -104.74 -65.52 67.33
CA ASN A 794 -104.46 -66.18 68.60
C ASN A 794 -105.26 -65.56 69.79
N SER A 795 -105.55 -64.26 69.76
CA SER A 795 -106.39 -63.61 70.78
C SER A 795 -107.87 -63.91 70.59
N THR A 796 -108.34 -64.03 69.34
CA THR A 796 -109.74 -64.34 68.99
C THR A 796 -110.14 -65.78 69.36
N ALA A 797 -109.21 -66.74 69.24
CA ALA A 797 -109.43 -68.13 69.67
C ALA A 797 -109.60 -68.26 71.21
N SER A 798 -108.97 -67.38 71.99
CA SER A 798 -109.05 -67.38 73.46
C SER A 798 -110.39 -66.83 73.99
N THR A 799 -111.04 -65.92 73.25
CA THR A 799 -112.34 -65.31 73.61
C THR A 799 -113.55 -66.13 73.13
N ALA A 800 -113.40 -66.96 72.09
CA ALA A 800 -114.43 -67.90 71.63
C ALA A 800 -114.66 -69.05 72.63
N LEU A 801 -113.64 -69.45 73.40
CA LEU A 801 -113.71 -70.52 74.39
C LEU A 801 -114.49 -70.13 75.67
N SER A 802 -114.52 -68.84 76.03
CA SER A 802 -115.28 -68.35 77.20
C SER A 802 -116.77 -68.14 76.92
N THR A 803 -117.13 -67.85 75.66
CA THR A 803 -118.53 -67.61 75.23
C THR A 803 -119.31 -68.92 75.03
N ALA A 804 -118.63 -70.02 74.67
CA ALA A 804 -119.23 -71.35 74.52
C ALA A 804 -119.68 -71.99 75.86
N ASN A 805 -119.04 -71.65 76.98
CA ASN A 805 -119.41 -72.18 78.31
C ASN A 805 -120.64 -71.48 78.94
N ALA A 806 -121.02 -70.28 78.47
CA ALA A 806 -122.16 -69.53 79.01
C ALA A 806 -123.48 -69.77 78.25
N ALA A 807 -123.43 -70.19 76.98
CA ALA A 807 -124.60 -70.47 76.14
C ALA A 807 -125.33 -71.78 76.48
N ASN A 808 -124.66 -72.74 77.14
CA ASN A 808 -125.20 -74.05 77.49
C ASN A 808 -126.15 -74.04 78.72
N THR A 809 -126.13 -72.97 79.52
CA THR A 809 -126.95 -72.82 80.74
C THR A 809 -128.32 -72.17 80.45
N THR A 810 -128.40 -71.34 79.41
CA THR A 810 -129.60 -70.55 79.07
C THR A 810 -130.63 -71.34 78.23
N ALA A 811 -130.22 -72.44 77.60
CA ALA A 811 -131.08 -73.27 76.74
C ALA A 811 -132.01 -74.24 77.50
N ARG A 812 -131.82 -74.51 78.80
CA ARG A 812 -132.63 -75.49 79.56
C ARG A 812 -133.85 -74.92 80.30
N ALA A 813 -134.00 -73.60 80.46
CA ALA A 813 -135.11 -73.01 81.22
C ALA A 813 -136.24 -72.39 80.36
N ALA A 814 -136.00 -72.11 79.07
CA ALA A 814 -137.05 -71.73 78.12
C ALA A 814 -138.11 -72.84 77.89
N SER A 815 -137.83 -74.06 78.39
CA SER A 815 -138.80 -75.16 78.52
C SER A 815 -139.88 -74.92 79.60
N THR A 816 -139.72 -73.94 80.50
CA THR A 816 -140.62 -73.70 81.64
C THR A 816 -141.51 -72.46 81.51
N ALA A 817 -141.27 -71.55 80.56
CA ALA A 817 -142.17 -70.40 80.32
C ALA A 817 -143.51 -70.80 79.67
N ALA A 818 -143.65 -72.07 79.29
CA ALA A 818 -144.93 -72.73 79.03
C ALA A 818 -145.75 -72.99 80.30
N SER A 819 -145.18 -72.84 81.50
CA SER A 819 -145.91 -72.89 82.77
C SER A 819 -146.60 -71.56 83.10
N THR A 820 -147.40 -71.13 82.12
CA THR A 820 -148.75 -70.66 82.42
C THR A 820 -148.80 -69.19 82.74
N ALA A 821 -149.17 -68.35 81.76
CA ALA A 821 -150.46 -67.64 81.75
C ALA A 821 -151.08 -67.15 83.09
N ILE A 822 -150.31 -66.94 84.15
CA ILE A 822 -150.76 -66.77 85.54
C ILE A 822 -150.68 -65.31 85.99
N VAL A 823 -150.03 -64.40 85.25
CA VAL A 823 -149.90 -63.00 85.74
C VAL A 823 -150.42 -61.92 84.79
N THR A 824 -151.19 -62.29 83.75
CA THR A 824 -152.09 -61.36 83.02
C THR A 824 -153.02 -60.53 83.93
N ALA A 825 -153.08 -60.77 85.24
CA ALA A 825 -154.11 -60.20 86.09
C ALA A 825 -153.67 -59.06 87.03
N ASN A 826 -152.38 -58.74 87.22
CA ASN A 826 -151.98 -57.73 88.22
C ASN A 826 -151.13 -56.63 87.60
N ALA A 827 -151.55 -56.02 86.50
CA ALA A 827 -152.49 -54.91 86.58
C ALA A 827 -151.90 -53.71 87.33
N ALA A 828 -152.53 -52.59 87.06
CA ALA A 828 -152.21 -51.33 87.66
C ALA A 828 -150.87 -50.79 87.13
N ASN A 829 -150.87 -50.19 85.94
CA ASN A 829 -151.51 -48.88 85.78
C ASN A 829 -150.96 -47.90 86.78
N THR A 830 -150.88 -46.67 86.29
CA THR A 830 -150.79 -45.49 87.13
C THR A 830 -149.35 -45.36 87.66
N THR A 831 -148.69 -44.25 87.78
CA THR A 831 -149.13 -42.87 87.67
C THR A 831 -147.93 -41.97 87.40
N ALA A 832 -146.72 -42.50 87.14
CA ALA A 832 -145.52 -41.66 87.16
C ALA A 832 -145.14 -41.06 85.80
N SER A 833 -146.17 -40.69 85.05
CA SER A 833 -146.16 -39.72 83.96
C SER A 833 -145.75 -38.29 84.39
N THR A 834 -144.75 -38.08 85.26
CA THR A 834 -144.55 -36.72 85.84
C THR A 834 -143.09 -36.26 85.94
N ALA A 835 -142.22 -36.70 85.03
CA ALA A 835 -140.90 -36.05 84.82
C ALA A 835 -140.59 -35.71 83.36
N ASN A 836 -141.51 -36.00 82.42
CA ASN A 836 -141.68 -35.11 81.29
C ASN A 836 -141.86 -33.69 81.83
N ALA A 837 -140.87 -32.82 81.67
CA ALA A 837 -141.11 -31.58 80.92
C ALA A 837 -140.10 -30.50 81.27
N THR A 838 -139.61 -30.41 82.50
CA THR A 838 -139.37 -29.03 82.97
C THR A 838 -138.00 -28.47 82.69
N ALA A 839 -137.04 -29.24 82.22
CA ALA A 839 -135.73 -28.68 81.89
C ALA A 839 -135.46 -28.97 80.41
N ASN A 840 -136.07 -28.20 79.51
CA ASN A 840 -135.70 -26.78 79.45
C ASN A 840 -134.20 -26.69 79.76
N ALA A 841 -133.42 -27.37 78.92
CA ALA A 841 -133.33 -27.05 77.50
C ALA A 841 -132.79 -25.64 77.34
N ALA A 842 -132.65 -25.27 76.08
CA ALA A 842 -132.15 -23.98 75.64
C ALA A 842 -130.64 -23.76 75.81
N ASN A 843 -129.96 -24.21 76.87
CA ASN A 843 -128.59 -23.69 77.12
C ASN A 843 -127.44 -24.46 76.41
N THR A 844 -127.51 -25.78 76.31
CA THR A 844 -126.38 -26.56 75.76
C THR A 844 -126.29 -26.44 74.24
N THR A 845 -127.42 -26.23 73.58
CA THR A 845 -127.54 -26.05 72.12
C THR A 845 -126.98 -24.70 71.64
N ALA A 846 -126.93 -23.68 72.51
CA ALA A 846 -126.32 -22.37 72.21
C ALA A 846 -124.77 -22.40 72.21
N ARG A 847 -124.13 -23.32 72.94
CA ARG A 847 -122.65 -23.46 72.97
C ARG A 847 -122.09 -24.20 71.76
N ALA A 848 -122.86 -25.11 71.15
CA ALA A 848 -122.41 -25.89 70.00
C ALA A 848 -122.33 -25.06 68.70
N ALA A 849 -123.18 -24.03 68.55
CA ALA A 849 -123.14 -23.10 67.42
C ALA A 849 -121.88 -22.20 67.42
N SER A 850 -121.30 -21.92 68.58
CA SER A 850 -120.05 -21.16 68.74
C SER A 850 -118.79 -21.98 68.35
N THR A 851 -118.82 -23.29 68.62
CA THR A 851 -117.75 -24.22 68.22
C THR A 851 -117.71 -24.43 66.69
N ALA A 852 -118.87 -24.44 66.02
CA ALA A 852 -118.94 -24.56 64.56
C ALA A 852 -118.39 -23.31 63.83
N ALA A 853 -118.52 -22.12 64.41
CA ALA A 853 -117.94 -20.88 63.88
C ALA A 853 -116.40 -20.84 64.00
N SER A 854 -115.84 -21.47 65.05
CA SER A 854 -114.38 -21.57 65.24
C SER A 854 -113.71 -22.51 64.23
N THR A 855 -114.40 -23.57 63.78
CA THR A 855 -113.89 -24.51 62.78
C THR A 855 -113.83 -23.90 61.36
N ALA A 856 -114.73 -22.98 61.03
CA ALA A 856 -114.70 -22.23 59.76
C ALA A 856 -113.52 -21.24 59.67
N VAL A 857 -113.08 -20.68 60.81
CA VAL A 857 -111.88 -19.81 60.91
C VAL A 857 -110.59 -20.62 60.77
N VAL A 858 -110.56 -21.88 61.25
CA VAL A 858 -109.41 -22.80 61.07
C VAL A 858 -109.25 -23.22 59.59
N THR A 859 -110.35 -23.48 58.87
CA THR A 859 -110.31 -23.78 57.43
C THR A 859 -109.91 -22.55 56.59
N ALA A 860 -110.29 -21.34 56.99
CA ALA A 860 -109.84 -20.08 56.36
C ALA A 860 -108.35 -19.79 56.61
N ASN A 861 -107.82 -20.12 57.80
CA ASN A 861 -106.38 -19.99 58.10
C ASN A 861 -105.52 -21.07 57.40
N ALA A 862 -106.07 -22.26 57.14
CA ALA A 862 -105.40 -23.28 56.32
C ALA A 862 -105.27 -22.85 54.84
N ALA A 863 -106.29 -22.21 54.28
CA ALA A 863 -106.24 -21.62 52.93
C ALA A 863 -105.25 -20.44 52.83
N ASN A 864 -105.12 -19.62 53.89
CA ASN A 864 -104.13 -18.55 53.97
C ASN A 864 -102.68 -19.08 54.10
N THR A 865 -102.48 -20.24 54.74
CA THR A 865 -101.17 -20.90 54.84
C THR A 865 -100.72 -21.50 53.50
N THR A 866 -101.65 -22.03 52.70
CA THR A 866 -101.39 -22.51 51.32
C THR A 866 -101.16 -21.35 50.34
N ALA A 867 -101.82 -20.20 50.53
CA ALA A 867 -101.58 -18.98 49.75
C ALA A 867 -100.22 -18.31 50.08
N VAL A 868 -99.78 -18.36 51.34
CA VAL A 868 -98.43 -17.93 51.76
C VAL A 868 -97.34 -18.89 51.25
N ALA A 869 -97.57 -20.20 51.22
CA ALA A 869 -96.65 -21.17 50.62
C ALA A 869 -96.50 -21.02 49.09
N ALA A 870 -97.59 -20.66 48.38
CA ALA A 870 -97.56 -20.33 46.95
C ALA A 870 -96.84 -18.98 46.68
N SER A 871 -96.99 -18.00 47.57
CA SER A 871 -96.26 -16.71 47.56
C SER A 871 -94.76 -16.88 47.83
N THR A 872 -94.36 -17.77 48.75
CA THR A 872 -92.96 -18.11 49.03
C THR A 872 -92.31 -18.91 47.90
N ALA A 873 -93.05 -19.82 47.25
CA ALA A 873 -92.58 -20.54 46.05
C ALA A 873 -92.43 -19.62 44.83
N ALA A 874 -93.34 -18.66 44.63
CA ALA A 874 -93.23 -17.62 43.60
C ALA A 874 -92.07 -16.65 43.87
N SER A 875 -91.84 -16.28 45.14
CA SER A 875 -90.70 -15.43 45.54
C SER A 875 -89.35 -16.15 45.41
N THR A 876 -89.30 -17.46 45.63
CA THR A 876 -88.09 -18.29 45.45
C THR A 876 -87.78 -18.51 43.95
N ALA A 877 -88.81 -18.66 43.11
CA ALA A 877 -88.66 -18.71 41.65
C ALA A 877 -88.22 -17.36 41.04
N VAL A 878 -88.69 -16.23 41.60
CA VAL A 878 -88.24 -14.88 41.23
C VAL A 878 -86.80 -14.61 41.73
N VAL A 879 -86.39 -15.15 42.90
CA VAL A 879 -85.00 -15.09 43.38
C VAL A 879 -84.07 -15.98 42.54
N THR A 880 -84.49 -17.17 42.10
CA THR A 880 -83.72 -18.04 41.19
C THR A 880 -83.63 -17.45 39.78
N ALA A 881 -84.69 -16.81 39.28
CA ALA A 881 -84.67 -16.07 38.02
C ALA A 881 -83.82 -14.78 38.11
N ASN A 882 -83.87 -14.05 39.23
CA ASN A 882 -83.00 -12.89 39.47
C ASN A 882 -81.55 -13.28 39.75
N THR A 883 -81.27 -14.45 40.32
CA THR A 883 -79.90 -14.99 40.49
C THR A 883 -79.33 -15.49 39.17
N ALA A 884 -80.16 -16.08 38.29
CA ALA A 884 -79.79 -16.40 36.91
C ALA A 884 -79.59 -15.14 36.05
N ASN A 885 -80.42 -14.09 36.23
CA ASN A 885 -80.28 -12.80 35.55
C ASN A 885 -79.08 -11.98 36.09
N THR A 886 -78.76 -12.10 37.38
CA THR A 886 -77.56 -11.51 37.99
C THR A 886 -76.30 -12.30 37.61
N THR A 887 -76.37 -13.63 37.45
CA THR A 887 -75.25 -14.46 36.96
C THR A 887 -75.02 -14.27 35.46
N ALA A 888 -76.08 -14.07 34.66
CA ALA A 888 -75.99 -13.68 33.26
C ALA A 888 -75.52 -12.23 33.09
N SER A 889 -75.94 -11.31 33.96
CA SER A 889 -75.44 -9.92 33.98
C SER A 889 -74.02 -9.81 34.55
N THR A 890 -73.60 -10.69 35.45
CA THR A 890 -72.21 -10.78 35.98
C THR A 890 -71.29 -11.51 35.00
N ALA A 891 -71.79 -12.49 34.24
CA ALA A 891 -71.07 -13.09 33.11
C ALA A 891 -70.97 -12.12 31.92
N ASN A 892 -72.00 -11.31 31.65
CA ASN A 892 -71.97 -10.23 30.66
C ASN A 892 -71.13 -9.04 31.14
N ALA A 893 -71.09 -8.72 32.44
CA ALA A 893 -70.20 -7.72 33.02
C ALA A 893 -68.76 -8.23 33.16
N THR A 894 -68.52 -9.54 33.33
CA THR A 894 -67.18 -10.16 33.33
C THR A 894 -66.68 -10.38 31.90
N ALA A 895 -67.57 -10.64 30.93
CA ALA A 895 -67.24 -10.63 29.50
C ALA A 895 -67.04 -9.21 28.97
N ASN A 896 -67.81 -8.22 29.44
CA ASN A 896 -67.57 -6.81 29.12
C ASN A 896 -66.39 -6.22 29.90
N ALA A 897 -66.08 -6.68 31.12
CA ALA A 897 -64.85 -6.34 31.84
C ALA A 897 -63.64 -7.05 31.22
N ALA A 898 -63.77 -8.29 30.74
CA ALA A 898 -62.73 -8.96 29.95
C ALA A 898 -62.59 -8.33 28.55
N ASN A 899 -63.65 -7.79 27.95
CA ASN A 899 -63.61 -7.02 26.71
C ASN A 899 -63.11 -5.57 26.95
N THR A 900 -63.32 -4.99 28.13
CA THR A 900 -62.77 -3.69 28.54
C THR A 900 -61.33 -3.83 29.01
N THR A 901 -60.93 -4.95 29.60
CA THR A 901 -59.54 -5.33 29.93
C THR A 901 -58.80 -5.86 28.71
N ALA A 902 -59.46 -6.48 27.73
CA ALA A 902 -58.88 -6.81 26.42
C ALA A 902 -58.82 -5.57 25.51
N ARG A 903 -59.76 -4.63 25.60
CA ARG A 903 -59.65 -3.30 24.96
C ARG A 903 -58.70 -2.38 25.72
N ALA A 904 -58.52 -2.50 27.03
CA ALA A 904 -57.50 -1.79 27.81
C ALA A 904 -56.12 -2.46 27.72
N ALA A 905 -56.03 -3.77 27.46
CA ALA A 905 -54.80 -4.47 27.10
C ALA A 905 -54.48 -4.30 25.62
N SER A 906 -55.48 -4.15 24.74
CA SER A 906 -55.29 -3.71 23.35
C SER A 906 -55.00 -2.23 23.27
N THR A 907 -55.56 -1.39 24.13
CA THR A 907 -55.21 0.04 24.24
C THR A 907 -53.88 0.19 24.95
N ALA A 908 -53.54 -0.60 25.98
CA ALA A 908 -52.20 -0.63 26.58
C ALA A 908 -51.18 -1.31 25.67
N ALA A 909 -51.57 -2.24 24.80
CA ALA A 909 -50.73 -2.77 23.72
C ALA A 909 -50.62 -1.77 22.57
N SER A 910 -51.64 -0.98 22.26
CA SER A 910 -51.57 0.12 21.31
C SER A 910 -50.83 1.33 21.88
N THR A 911 -50.89 1.58 23.19
CA THR A 911 -50.10 2.60 23.92
C THR A 911 -48.70 2.08 24.19
N ALA A 912 -48.47 0.77 24.33
CA ALA A 912 -47.15 0.14 24.36
C ALA A 912 -46.57 -0.02 22.96
N VAL A 913 -47.39 -0.12 21.90
CA VAL A 913 -46.97 -0.02 20.49
C VAL A 913 -46.78 1.43 20.11
N VAL A 914 -47.51 2.40 20.67
CA VAL A 914 -47.24 3.84 20.52
C VAL A 914 -46.08 4.27 21.39
N THR A 915 -45.82 3.64 22.54
CA THR A 915 -44.63 3.87 23.40
C THR A 915 -43.44 3.10 22.87
N ALA A 916 -43.62 1.93 22.24
CA ALA A 916 -42.58 1.21 21.50
C ALA A 916 -42.34 1.85 20.13
N ASN A 917 -43.33 2.47 19.49
CA ASN A 917 -43.17 3.29 18.28
C ASN A 917 -42.66 4.68 18.65
N ALA A 918 -42.93 5.23 19.83
CA ALA A 918 -42.30 6.45 20.33
C ALA A 918 -40.91 6.15 20.90
N ALA A 919 -40.64 4.95 21.37
CA ALA A 919 -39.30 4.46 21.70
C ALA A 919 -38.55 3.98 20.46
N ASN A 920 -39.23 3.56 19.39
CA ASN A 920 -38.65 3.30 18.06
C ASN A 920 -38.49 4.61 17.31
N THR A 921 -39.32 5.63 17.50
CA THR A 921 -39.12 7.00 17.02
C THR A 921 -38.07 7.69 17.87
N THR A 922 -38.00 7.49 19.20
CA THR A 922 -36.90 7.97 20.04
C THR A 922 -35.62 7.18 19.80
N ALA A 923 -35.69 5.90 19.43
CA ALA A 923 -34.54 5.10 18.98
C ALA A 923 -34.19 5.37 17.51
N ASN A 924 -35.11 5.83 16.66
CA ASN A 924 -34.86 6.30 15.29
C ASN A 924 -34.46 7.77 15.27
N THR A 925 -34.83 8.55 16.28
CA THR A 925 -34.36 9.91 16.59
C THR A 925 -33.06 9.81 17.38
N ALA A 926 -32.79 8.77 18.17
CA ALA A 926 -31.48 8.47 18.76
C ALA A 926 -30.58 7.74 17.77
N ASN A 927 -31.11 7.00 16.79
CA ASN A 927 -30.38 6.45 15.66
C ASN A 927 -30.20 7.51 14.58
N SER A 928 -31.09 8.51 14.45
CA SER A 928 -30.85 9.72 13.65
C SER A 928 -29.96 10.70 14.39
N THR A 929 -30.02 10.83 15.72
CA THR A 929 -29.10 11.64 16.52
C THR A 929 -27.77 10.92 16.68
N ALA A 930 -27.72 9.59 16.64
CA ALA A 930 -26.50 8.79 16.54
C ALA A 930 -26.02 8.67 15.10
N SER A 931 -26.86 8.80 14.07
CA SER A 931 -26.45 8.92 12.66
C SER A 931 -26.04 10.36 12.33
N THR A 932 -26.62 11.35 12.99
CA THR A 932 -26.22 12.76 12.96
C THR A 932 -25.00 12.95 13.83
N ALA A 933 -24.87 12.32 15.00
CA ALA A 933 -23.65 12.27 15.80
C ALA A 933 -22.60 11.36 15.19
N LEU A 934 -22.94 10.33 14.41
CA LEU A 934 -22.02 9.57 13.56
C LEU A 934 -21.72 10.35 12.29
N SER A 935 -22.59 11.22 11.78
CA SER A 935 -22.27 12.14 10.68
C SER A 935 -21.48 13.34 11.16
N THR A 936 -21.67 13.81 12.39
CA THR A 936 -20.91 14.86 13.08
C THR A 936 -19.64 14.27 13.65
N ALA A 937 -19.58 12.97 13.98
CA ALA A 937 -18.37 12.23 14.29
C ALA A 937 -17.70 11.70 13.02
N THR A 938 -18.38 11.55 11.88
CA THR A 938 -17.77 11.27 10.57
C THR A 938 -17.33 12.55 9.90
N VAL A 939 -17.99 13.68 10.18
CA VAL A 939 -17.55 15.05 9.84
C VAL A 939 -16.51 15.51 10.84
N ALA A 940 -16.52 15.11 12.11
CA ALA A 940 -15.43 15.34 13.06
C ALA A 940 -14.31 14.31 12.89
N ASN A 941 -14.54 13.11 12.34
CA ASN A 941 -13.52 12.14 11.94
C ASN A 941 -13.04 12.42 10.51
N SER A 942 -13.79 13.13 9.67
CA SER A 942 -13.31 13.70 8.41
C SER A 942 -12.68 15.05 8.63
N THR A 943 -13.10 15.86 9.62
CA THR A 943 -12.42 17.08 10.06
C THR A 943 -11.23 16.74 10.96
N ALA A 944 -11.24 15.61 11.67
CA ALA A 944 -10.07 15.04 12.35
C ALA A 944 -9.23 14.16 11.43
N SER A 945 -9.74 13.60 10.31
CA SER A 945 -8.90 13.01 9.24
C SER A 945 -8.40 14.08 8.29
N THR A 946 -9.12 15.19 8.11
CA THR A 946 -8.62 16.40 7.42
C THR A 946 -7.66 17.10 8.34
N ALA A 947 -7.93 17.30 9.63
CA ALA A 947 -6.98 17.81 10.61
C ALA A 947 -5.88 16.80 10.95
N ALA A 948 -6.05 15.48 10.77
CA ALA A 948 -4.97 14.48 10.85
C ALA A 948 -4.31 14.25 9.49
N SER A 949 -4.85 14.73 8.37
CA SER A 949 -4.16 14.82 7.07
C SER A 949 -3.45 16.16 6.90
N THR A 950 -3.93 17.21 7.56
CA THR A 950 -3.31 18.52 7.73
C THR A 950 -2.34 18.48 8.89
N ALA A 951 -2.60 17.69 9.94
CA ALA A 951 -1.61 17.33 10.94
C ALA A 951 -0.73 16.17 10.50
N ASN A 952 -1.09 15.27 9.56
CA ASN A 952 -0.14 14.36 8.91
C ASN A 952 0.62 15.07 7.81
N SER A 953 0.09 16.05 7.09
CA SER A 953 0.86 16.91 6.20
C SER A 953 1.70 17.88 7.01
N ALA A 954 1.22 18.39 8.15
CA ALA A 954 2.04 19.17 9.08
C ALA A 954 2.95 18.29 9.94
N LEU A 955 2.71 16.99 10.12
CA LEU A 955 3.61 16.00 10.73
C LEU A 955 4.49 15.35 9.67
N THR A 956 4.20 15.42 8.38
CA THR A 956 5.10 15.05 7.28
C THR A 956 5.96 16.26 6.90
N THR A 957 5.45 17.48 7.02
CA THR A 957 6.21 18.74 6.95
C THR A 957 6.94 19.00 8.25
N ALA A 958 6.41 18.64 9.42
CA ALA A 958 7.14 18.66 10.69
C ALA A 958 7.98 17.41 10.89
N ASN A 959 7.72 16.24 10.28
CA ASN A 959 8.69 15.12 10.23
C ASN A 959 9.68 15.31 9.09
N ALA A 960 9.39 16.07 8.03
CA ALA A 960 10.41 16.53 7.09
C ALA A 960 11.22 17.65 7.73
N ALA A 961 10.61 18.59 8.47
CA ALA A 961 11.32 19.60 9.24
C ALA A 961 11.97 19.04 10.50
N ASN A 962 11.51 17.93 11.07
CA ASN A 962 12.12 17.17 12.18
C ASN A 962 13.05 16.09 11.64
N THR A 963 13.01 15.69 10.38
CA THR A 963 14.07 14.89 9.72
C THR A 963 15.15 15.83 9.23
N THR A 964 14.83 17.04 8.77
CA THR A 964 15.77 18.12 8.48
C THR A 964 16.30 18.73 9.78
N ALA A 965 15.50 18.85 10.85
CA ALA A 965 15.95 19.26 12.17
C ALA A 965 16.56 18.10 12.96
N ASN A 966 16.26 16.82 12.71
CA ASN A 966 17.04 15.68 13.25
C ASN A 966 18.25 15.38 12.39
N THR A 967 18.32 15.79 11.12
CA THR A 967 19.55 15.78 10.32
C THR A 967 20.40 16.99 10.69
N ALA A 968 19.79 18.15 10.96
CA ALA A 968 20.48 19.32 11.51
C ALA A 968 20.79 19.17 13.00
N ASN A 969 20.01 18.41 13.78
CA ASN A 969 20.27 18.06 15.18
C ASN A 969 21.14 16.82 15.28
N SER A 970 21.18 15.91 14.31
CA SER A 970 22.24 14.89 14.21
C SER A 970 23.53 15.53 13.69
N SER A 971 23.47 16.52 12.80
CA SER A 971 24.62 17.33 12.39
C SER A 971 25.07 18.29 13.49
N ALA A 972 24.14 18.81 14.31
CA ALA A 972 24.43 19.62 15.50
C ALA A 972 24.74 18.76 16.72
N SER A 973 24.32 17.50 16.80
CA SER A 973 24.75 16.50 17.80
C SER A 973 26.05 15.84 17.38
N THR A 974 26.39 15.82 16.09
CA THR A 974 27.71 15.45 15.58
C THR A 974 28.65 16.65 15.69
N ALA A 975 28.17 17.89 15.51
CA ALA A 975 28.93 19.10 15.81
C ALA A 975 29.04 19.35 17.32
N LEU A 976 28.03 18.99 18.12
CA LEU A 976 28.05 19.02 19.59
C LEU A 976 28.81 17.82 20.13
N SER A 977 28.80 16.63 19.53
CA SER A 977 29.70 15.55 19.93
C SER A 977 31.14 15.85 19.51
N THR A 978 31.37 16.52 18.38
CA THR A 978 32.68 17.03 17.99
C THR A 978 33.10 18.21 18.87
N ALA A 979 32.17 19.06 19.32
CA ALA A 979 32.42 20.16 20.26
C ALA A 979 32.49 19.70 21.71
N THR A 980 31.85 18.58 22.09
CA THR A 980 31.90 17.92 23.41
C THR A 980 33.10 17.00 23.46
N VAL A 981 33.57 16.43 22.35
CA VAL A 981 34.89 15.80 22.20
C VAL A 981 35.97 16.87 22.17
N ALA A 982 35.75 18.03 21.54
CA ALA A 982 36.68 19.17 21.62
C ALA A 982 36.67 19.82 23.03
N ASN A 983 35.52 19.86 23.72
CA ASN A 983 35.38 20.38 25.08
C ASN A 983 35.79 19.35 26.14
N SER A 984 35.70 18.04 25.87
CA SER A 984 36.29 16.99 26.69
C SER A 984 37.79 16.92 26.44
N THR A 985 38.27 17.13 25.21
CA THR A 985 39.70 17.31 24.91
C THR A 985 40.24 18.61 25.52
N ALA A 986 39.45 19.69 25.55
CA ALA A 986 39.80 20.94 26.23
C ALA A 986 39.66 20.84 27.75
N SER A 987 38.74 20.03 28.28
CA SER A 987 38.60 19.74 29.71
C SER A 987 39.64 18.72 30.19
N THR A 988 40.09 17.81 29.32
CA THR A 988 41.24 16.92 29.53
C THR A 988 42.53 17.71 29.39
N ALA A 989 42.63 18.67 28.46
CA ALA A 989 43.75 19.62 28.42
C ALA A 989 43.73 20.57 29.63
N ALA A 990 42.56 20.99 30.12
CA ALA A 990 42.41 21.78 31.34
C ALA A 990 42.62 20.95 32.61
N SER A 991 42.29 19.66 32.63
CA SER A 991 42.60 18.74 33.74
C SER A 991 44.06 18.32 33.72
N THR A 992 44.70 18.19 32.56
CA THR A 992 46.15 18.02 32.42
C THR A 992 46.87 19.32 32.75
N ALA A 993 46.31 20.49 32.45
CA ALA A 993 46.81 21.78 32.91
C ALA A 993 46.56 22.01 34.41
N ASN A 994 45.45 21.52 34.98
CA ASN A 994 45.18 21.57 36.42
C ASN A 994 45.99 20.51 37.17
N SER A 995 46.25 19.33 36.59
CA SER A 995 47.22 18.35 37.12
C SER A 995 48.64 18.89 36.98
N ALA A 996 48.98 19.59 35.91
CA ALA A 996 50.25 20.32 35.79
C ALA A 996 50.33 21.50 36.76
N LEU A 997 49.22 22.19 37.07
CA LEU A 997 49.12 23.23 38.09
C LEU A 997 49.13 22.64 39.50
N THR A 998 48.60 21.44 39.71
CA THR A 998 48.64 20.71 40.99
C THR A 998 50.02 20.11 41.20
N THR A 999 50.70 19.65 40.15
CA THR A 999 52.12 19.25 40.16
C THR A 999 53.03 20.47 40.28
N ALA A 1000 52.68 21.62 39.69
CA ALA A 1000 53.40 22.88 39.87
C ALA A 1000 53.15 23.49 41.25
N ASN A 1001 51.95 23.37 41.82
CA ASN A 1001 51.62 23.78 43.19
C ASN A 1001 52.17 22.78 44.22
N ALA A 1002 52.27 21.49 43.91
CA ALA A 1002 52.98 20.51 44.72
C ALA A 1002 54.50 20.76 44.63
N ALA A 1003 55.04 21.09 43.45
CA ALA A 1003 56.41 21.55 43.30
C ALA A 1003 56.65 22.91 43.98
N ASN A 1004 55.68 23.81 44.03
CA ASN A 1004 55.73 25.08 44.75
C ASN A 1004 55.56 24.86 46.27
N THR A 1005 54.82 23.84 46.70
CA THR A 1005 54.70 23.44 48.11
C THR A 1005 55.95 22.69 48.56
N THR A 1006 56.57 21.88 47.70
CA THR A 1006 57.90 21.27 47.91
C THR A 1006 59.00 22.32 47.83
N ALA A 1007 58.90 23.35 46.97
CA ALA A 1007 59.79 24.49 46.93
C ALA A 1007 59.59 25.41 48.14
N ASN A 1008 58.37 25.59 48.64
CA ASN A 1008 58.07 26.33 49.88
C ASN A 1008 58.43 25.50 51.11
N THR A 1009 58.37 24.17 51.08
CA THR A 1009 58.85 23.29 52.15
C THR A 1009 60.38 23.19 52.10
N ALA A 1010 61.00 23.27 50.93
CA ALA A 1010 62.44 23.43 50.76
C ALA A 1010 62.91 24.85 51.13
N ASN A 1011 62.10 25.88 50.90
CA ASN A 1011 62.35 27.27 51.33
C ASN A 1011 62.10 27.43 52.84
N SER A 1012 61.11 26.74 53.41
CA SER A 1012 60.91 26.61 54.85
C SER A 1012 62.05 25.81 55.48
N SER A 1013 62.49 24.70 54.88
CA SER A 1013 63.65 23.92 55.34
C SER A 1013 64.98 24.64 55.11
N ALA A 1014 65.09 25.51 54.10
CA ALA A 1014 66.23 26.41 53.88
C ALA A 1014 66.21 27.61 54.82
N SER A 1015 65.03 28.10 55.22
CA SER A 1015 64.87 29.13 56.25
C SER A 1015 65.01 28.56 57.67
N THR A 1016 64.68 27.29 57.90
CA THR A 1016 65.00 26.53 59.11
C THR A 1016 66.51 26.22 59.13
N ALA A 1017 67.12 25.81 58.02
CA ALA A 1017 68.58 25.66 57.90
C ALA A 1017 69.33 27.01 58.01
N LEU A 1018 68.74 28.13 57.56
CA LEU A 1018 69.27 29.48 57.76
C LEU A 1018 69.06 29.94 59.22
N SER A 1019 67.97 29.54 59.89
CA SER A 1019 67.76 29.79 61.33
C SER A 1019 68.66 28.90 62.20
N THR A 1020 68.97 27.67 61.78
CA THR A 1020 69.94 26.77 62.43
C THR A 1020 71.38 27.19 62.12
N ALA A 1021 71.66 27.79 60.96
CA ALA A 1021 72.93 28.43 60.64
C ALA A 1021 73.09 29.79 61.36
N THR A 1022 72.00 30.52 61.61
CA THR A 1022 72.00 31.76 62.41
C THR A 1022 72.09 31.45 63.91
N VAL A 1023 71.50 30.34 64.39
CA VAL A 1023 71.66 29.83 65.77
C VAL A 1023 73.03 29.14 65.96
N ALA A 1024 73.61 28.52 64.94
CA ALA A 1024 75.00 28.04 64.96
C ALA A 1024 76.04 29.18 64.86
N ASN A 1025 75.72 30.29 64.18
CA ASN A 1025 76.52 31.51 64.17
C ASN A 1025 76.34 32.36 65.45
N SER A 1026 75.23 32.19 66.18
CA SER A 1026 74.99 32.79 67.50
C SER A 1026 75.51 31.92 68.66
N ALA A 1027 75.72 30.62 68.44
CA ALA A 1027 76.36 29.70 69.38
C ALA A 1027 77.90 29.64 69.23
N ALA A 1028 78.45 30.09 68.10
CA ALA A 1028 79.89 30.31 67.91
C ALA A 1028 80.38 31.69 68.41
N SER A 1029 79.47 32.62 68.74
CA SER A 1029 79.77 33.94 69.33
C SER A 1029 79.41 34.06 70.81
N THR A 1030 79.04 32.97 71.49
CA THR A 1030 78.65 32.99 72.92
C THR A 1030 79.13 31.74 73.66
N ALA A 1031 80.37 31.29 73.34
CA ALA A 1031 81.09 30.23 74.04
C ALA A 1031 82.60 30.52 74.13
N ALA A 1032 82.97 31.79 74.38
CA ALA A 1032 84.33 32.20 74.72
C ALA A 1032 84.33 33.49 75.58
N SER A 1033 83.92 33.38 76.85
CA SER A 1033 84.32 34.19 78.04
C SER A 1033 83.23 34.09 79.13
N LEU A 1034 83.06 32.98 79.86
CA LEU A 1034 83.75 32.62 81.12
C LEU A 1034 83.93 33.77 82.14
N LEU A 1035 83.04 33.81 83.16
CA LEU A 1035 83.34 34.16 84.58
C LEU A 1035 83.98 35.58 84.84
N PRO A 1036 84.18 36.06 86.09
CA PRO A 1036 83.20 36.83 86.88
C PRO A 1036 83.75 38.16 87.50
N ALA A 1037 82.92 38.88 88.28
CA ALA A 1037 83.26 39.91 89.31
C ALA A 1037 83.82 41.26 88.78
N GLN A 1038 83.72 42.44 89.40
CA GLN A 1038 83.16 43.02 90.64
C GLN A 1038 83.27 44.57 90.50
N GLN A 1039 82.39 45.35 91.17
CA GLN A 1039 82.54 46.78 91.53
C GLN A 1039 83.03 47.80 90.47
N LEU A 1040 82.08 48.40 89.73
CA LEU A 1040 81.69 49.83 89.72
C LEU A 1040 80.54 50.02 88.72
#